data_AF-A0AAN4PE55-F1
#
_entry.id   AF-A0AAN4PE55-F1
#
_cell.length_a   1.000
_cell.length_b   1.000
_cell.length_c   1.000
_cell.angle_alpha   90.00
_cell.angle_beta   90.00
_cell.angle_gamma   90.00
#
_symmetry.space_group_name_H-M   'P 1'
#
loop_
_entity.id
_entity.type
_entity.pdbx_description
1 polymer ?
#
loop_
_entity_poly.entity_id
_entity_poly.type
_entity_poly.pdbx_seq_one_letter_code
_entity_poly.pdbx_strand_id
1 'polypeptide(L)'
;MPPQDLSLPKVDDVDTRSLISMQELDPSPVSEEFGDIENGDFFHKAQDAPPHGGLSLPKLGLRGHNWDSWLSAVQRYSTYPPTLFFTLHFANTSLIPLITRSVPAAENYLLLTRPLYQSPSLEHAILTVPILAHVASGIVLRNIRSSRRARLYGAETRSQRYSLTFWPRMTLQARLGYMLVPLLGAHVLVNRVVPLMVDGGSSGVGLGYVAHGFVRSPVFWNVYYLIFVAVGVWHTVGGWANWMGWRVTTARKERMHKKGSLEGYLGHADSEQRMRKQRKIWWTVNGIAVVGASVWLAGALGVIGLGGRGSGWEASSWDAADGASRLVQHDGREYQAVKEGRAFILNPPTQAAASKGTKKDLKPEDQLQSVFYNPIQQFNRDLSVLAIKAYGEHVLALKKLKAERKRTGSGRGKKRKREDEEDKEQAGGDVEQPSAANGNIGASVSTSDQQTPSFTILDALSATGLRALRYASEIPFTTCVVANDLSSSAIQRMKTNVEYNGLGKLIRPNLGDARAYMYSLLNQPSTQNSGTHAGKFDVIDLDPYGTAAPFMDAAVQGVKDGGLLCVTCTDAGVWASNGYPEKAYALYGGVPIKGSHSHEGGLRLILHGLATSAAKYGLAIEPLLSLSIDFYARVFVRVHRSPAEVKFTSGNTMLVFNCDSGCGAWTTQPLTQTKQRLDKKGNPYYHYGFAQGPTAGSHCEHCGFKTHVGGPMWAGPLHNPHFIQKILDMLPDVDRDIYHTVERIEGMLTTALEEDLNLDTISSSAPTGTLAAEEELTEVSTSRECSAVIPRSDPSLRDPFPFYFTLSSLAKVLHTSTISADAFRGALRSLGYRSTRSHAKPNTIRTDAPWDVIWEIMREWVRQKAPVKEGAIRLGTPGAAIMAKSRENSRKDKGEDSFDILRKELMSAAESGKDISDLVTKVEAAIYRSGHRHPSGIHGAELRQQAEGPQPPQTAPAVKQDPRTLEVVFDEALGREASHSKKRLVRYQINPRANWGPLNRASG
;
A
#
# COMPACT_ATOMS: atom_id res chain seq x y z
N MET A 1 70.15 29.74 -64.09
CA MET A 1 70.17 28.82 -65.24
C MET A 1 68.95 27.92 -65.13
N PRO A 2 68.21 27.66 -66.22
CA PRO A 2 67.37 28.58 -67.02
C PRO A 2 65.87 28.17 -66.83
N PRO A 3 64.87 28.41 -67.72
CA PRO A 3 63.53 28.88 -67.34
C PRO A 3 62.36 27.91 -67.63
N GLN A 4 61.13 28.43 -67.47
CA GLN A 4 59.79 27.95 -67.90
C GLN A 4 58.99 27.16 -66.84
N ASP A 5 57.88 27.73 -66.35
CA ASP A 5 56.57 27.39 -66.93
C ASP A 5 55.39 28.26 -66.46
N LEU A 6 54.54 28.54 -67.47
CA LEU A 6 53.11 28.87 -67.54
C LEU A 6 52.41 29.81 -66.54
N SER A 7 51.82 30.82 -67.18
CA SER A 7 50.95 31.93 -66.79
C SER A 7 49.53 31.56 -66.33
N LEU A 8 49.00 32.35 -65.38
CA LEU A 8 47.62 32.88 -65.31
C LEU A 8 47.56 33.96 -64.18
N PRO A 9 46.94 35.13 -64.42
CA PRO A 9 45.89 35.55 -63.49
C PRO A 9 44.71 36.27 -64.17
N LYS A 10 43.51 36.13 -63.58
CA LYS A 10 42.30 36.97 -63.77
C LYS A 10 41.78 37.28 -62.36
N VAL A 11 41.15 38.43 -62.06
CA VAL A 11 39.94 38.99 -62.67
C VAL A 11 39.93 40.52 -62.53
N ASP A 12 39.37 41.14 -63.56
CA ASP A 12 39.51 42.53 -64.03
C ASP A 12 38.54 43.57 -63.45
N ASP A 13 38.92 44.79 -63.79
CA ASP A 13 38.50 46.15 -63.46
C ASP A 13 37.08 46.62 -63.80
N VAL A 14 36.79 47.73 -63.11
CA VAL A 14 35.75 48.75 -63.28
C VAL A 14 36.01 49.59 -64.53
N ASP A 15 35.00 49.90 -65.36
CA ASP A 15 34.40 51.25 -65.47
C ASP A 15 33.24 51.33 -66.51
N THR A 16 32.40 52.30 -66.19
CA THR A 16 31.10 52.80 -66.64
C THR A 16 30.74 52.89 -68.13
N ARG A 17 29.41 52.79 -68.40
CA ARG A 17 28.71 53.63 -69.40
C ARG A 17 27.25 53.87 -69.01
N SER A 18 26.89 55.14 -68.89
CA SER A 18 25.52 55.67 -68.87
C SER A 18 24.88 55.63 -70.27
N LEU A 19 23.55 55.72 -70.36
CA LEU A 19 22.81 56.48 -71.39
C LEU A 19 21.31 56.58 -71.00
N ILE A 20 20.85 57.79 -70.62
CA ILE A 20 19.58 58.47 -71.02
C ILE A 20 18.23 57.78 -70.63
N SER A 21 17.15 58.40 -70.13
CA SER A 21 16.77 59.79 -69.76
C SER A 21 15.26 59.82 -69.39
N MET A 22 14.86 60.73 -68.48
CA MET A 22 13.56 61.47 -68.39
C MET A 22 12.22 60.66 -68.30
N GLN A 23 11.16 61.02 -67.57
CA GLN A 23 10.73 62.29 -66.96
C GLN A 23 9.52 62.08 -66.02
N GLU A 24 9.39 62.96 -65.02
CA GLU A 24 8.17 63.67 -64.54
C GLU A 24 6.90 62.91 -64.09
N LEU A 25 6.49 63.16 -62.83
CA LEU A 25 5.48 64.20 -62.54
C LEU A 25 5.34 64.49 -61.03
N ASP A 26 5.13 65.78 -60.76
CA ASP A 26 4.97 66.50 -59.49
C ASP A 26 3.48 66.46 -59.00
N PRO A 27 3.09 67.14 -57.89
CA PRO A 27 2.12 66.65 -56.90
C PRO A 27 0.67 67.21 -57.01
N SER A 28 -0.17 66.82 -56.03
CA SER A 28 -1.47 67.35 -55.56
C SER A 28 -2.73 66.62 -56.11
N PRO A 29 -3.86 66.45 -55.36
CA PRO A 29 -4.37 67.40 -54.36
C PRO A 29 -4.71 66.85 -52.97
N VAL A 30 -4.68 67.80 -52.03
CA VAL A 30 -5.34 67.78 -50.73
C VAL A 30 -6.85 67.59 -50.92
N SER A 31 -7.44 66.71 -50.11
CA SER A 31 -8.81 66.91 -49.62
C SER A 31 -8.75 66.86 -48.10
N GLU A 32 -9.21 67.97 -47.51
CA GLU A 32 -9.48 68.14 -46.09
C GLU A 32 -10.69 67.30 -45.69
N GLU A 33 -10.62 66.61 -44.55
CA GLU A 33 -11.76 66.53 -43.62
C GLU A 33 -11.29 66.06 -42.24
N PHE A 34 -11.36 66.99 -41.28
CA PHE A 34 -11.29 66.74 -39.84
C PHE A 34 -12.65 66.28 -39.32
N GLY A 35 -12.65 65.44 -38.29
CA GLY A 35 -13.84 65.23 -37.45
C GLY A 35 -13.71 64.07 -36.47
N ASP A 36 -13.11 64.33 -35.30
CA ASP A 36 -13.40 63.55 -34.09
C ASP A 36 -14.85 63.85 -33.63
N ILE A 37 -15.58 62.85 -33.09
CA ILE A 37 -16.45 62.89 -31.89
C ILE A 37 -17.61 61.86 -31.92
N GLU A 38 -17.71 61.13 -30.79
CA GLU A 38 -18.86 60.50 -30.10
C GLU A 38 -19.95 59.67 -30.80
N ASN A 39 -20.43 58.66 -30.07
CA ASN A 39 -21.53 57.77 -30.41
C ASN A 39 -22.86 58.52 -30.64
N GLY A 40 -23.68 58.04 -31.59
CA GLY A 40 -25.13 58.10 -31.48
C GLY A 40 -25.88 58.06 -32.82
N ASP A 41 -26.35 56.85 -33.17
CA ASP A 41 -27.49 56.55 -34.07
C ASP A 41 -27.39 57.02 -35.55
N PHE A 42 -28.04 56.48 -36.58
CA PHE A 42 -29.16 55.56 -36.76
C PHE A 42 -29.14 55.12 -38.26
N PHE A 43 -29.62 53.89 -38.53
CA PHE A 43 -30.18 53.36 -39.80
C PHE A 43 -29.33 53.10 -41.06
N HIS A 44 -29.43 51.84 -41.50
CA HIS A 44 -29.13 51.36 -42.85
C HIS A 44 -30.32 51.59 -43.81
N LYS A 45 -30.02 51.88 -45.08
CA LYS A 45 -30.88 51.62 -46.26
C LYS A 45 -29.96 51.14 -47.39
N ALA A 46 -29.85 49.84 -47.65
CA ALA A 46 -30.67 48.94 -48.48
C ALA A 46 -30.18 48.85 -49.94
N GLN A 47 -30.39 47.67 -50.53
CA GLN A 47 -30.07 47.19 -51.89
C GLN A 47 -28.71 46.48 -52.05
N ASP A 48 -28.58 45.32 -52.68
CA ASP A 48 -29.49 44.25 -53.11
C ASP A 48 -28.60 43.02 -53.36
N ALA A 49 -29.17 41.81 -53.20
CA ALA A 49 -28.48 40.53 -53.40
C ALA A 49 -28.33 40.15 -54.89
N PRO A 50 -27.42 39.21 -55.21
CA PRO A 50 -27.87 37.98 -55.86
C PRO A 50 -27.31 36.71 -55.20
N PRO A 51 -27.91 35.53 -55.48
CA PRO A 51 -27.83 34.35 -54.62
C PRO A 51 -26.64 33.47 -54.99
N HIS A 52 -26.16 32.64 -54.06
CA HIS A 52 -26.00 31.19 -54.23
C HIS A 52 -25.54 30.57 -52.90
N GLY A 53 -26.22 29.48 -52.53
CA GLY A 53 -26.19 28.89 -51.19
C GLY A 53 -24.94 28.09 -50.86
N GLY A 54 -24.64 28.05 -49.56
CA GLY A 54 -23.66 27.17 -48.93
C GLY A 54 -23.54 27.49 -47.43
N LEU A 55 -23.72 26.49 -46.57
CA LEU A 55 -23.70 26.61 -45.11
C LEU A 55 -22.49 27.40 -44.58
N SER A 56 -22.75 28.41 -43.75
CA SER A 56 -21.75 29.22 -43.05
C SER A 56 -21.33 28.58 -41.72
N LEU A 57 -20.09 28.07 -41.62
CA LEU A 57 -19.37 28.00 -40.35
C LEU A 57 -18.85 29.40 -39.96
N PRO A 58 -18.75 29.75 -38.65
CA PRO A 58 -18.23 31.06 -38.24
C PRO A 58 -16.77 31.21 -38.68
N LYS A 59 -16.55 32.12 -39.63
CA LYS A 59 -15.24 32.55 -40.14
C LYS A 59 -14.36 33.03 -38.99
N LEU A 60 -13.34 32.23 -38.65
CA LEU A 60 -12.18 32.68 -37.88
C LEU A 60 -11.51 33.79 -38.71
N GLY A 61 -11.66 35.04 -38.28
CA GLY A 61 -11.18 36.24 -38.97
C GLY A 61 -9.66 36.29 -39.09
N LEU A 62 -9.12 35.52 -40.04
CA LEU A 62 -7.72 35.55 -40.47
C LEU A 62 -7.64 36.29 -41.81
N ARG A 63 -7.78 37.61 -41.79
CA ARG A 63 -7.33 38.47 -42.89
C ARG A 63 -6.71 39.74 -42.30
N GLY A 64 -5.39 39.90 -42.51
CA GLY A 64 -4.60 41.07 -42.11
C GLY A 64 -3.86 40.92 -40.78
N HIS A 65 -2.78 40.12 -40.71
CA HIS A 65 -2.04 39.91 -39.47
C HIS A 65 -1.02 41.02 -39.19
N ASN A 66 -1.45 42.07 -38.48
CA ASN A 66 -0.54 42.86 -37.66
C ASN A 66 -0.15 42.00 -36.44
N TRP A 67 1.16 41.85 -36.16
CA TRP A 67 1.68 41.07 -35.02
C TRP A 67 1.01 41.42 -33.68
N ASP A 68 0.49 42.65 -33.52
CA ASP A 68 -0.23 43.06 -32.31
C ASP A 68 -1.57 42.34 -32.11
N SER A 69 -2.30 42.07 -33.20
CA SER A 69 -3.60 41.39 -33.13
C SER A 69 -3.41 39.93 -32.72
N TRP A 70 -2.39 39.28 -33.32
CA TRP A 70 -2.02 37.91 -32.97
C TRP A 70 -1.54 37.81 -31.52
N LEU A 71 -0.61 38.67 -31.09
CA LEU A 71 -0.11 38.68 -29.71
C LEU A 71 -1.22 39.03 -28.70
N SER A 72 -2.14 39.93 -29.04
CA SER A 72 -3.28 40.27 -28.17
C SER A 72 -4.28 39.11 -28.07
N ALA A 73 -4.49 38.36 -29.16
CA ALA A 73 -5.28 37.14 -29.15
C ALA A 73 -4.61 36.07 -28.28
N VAL A 74 -3.31 35.80 -28.46
CA VAL A 74 -2.54 34.87 -27.63
C VAL A 74 -2.63 35.25 -26.15
N GLN A 75 -2.44 36.53 -25.80
CA GLN A 75 -2.54 37.00 -24.42
C GLN A 75 -3.93 36.79 -23.83
N ARG A 76 -4.99 36.98 -24.63
CA ARG A 76 -6.39 36.83 -24.20
C ARG A 76 -6.79 35.36 -24.05
N TYR A 77 -6.56 34.54 -25.07
CA TYR A 77 -7.00 33.14 -25.10
C TYR A 77 -6.16 32.22 -24.21
N SER A 78 -4.90 32.58 -23.92
CA SER A 78 -4.06 31.85 -22.95
C SER A 78 -4.60 31.89 -21.51
N THR A 79 -5.58 32.73 -21.20
CA THR A 79 -6.17 32.83 -19.85
C THR A 79 -7.20 31.75 -19.52
N TYR A 80 -7.85 31.12 -20.51
CA TYR A 80 -8.91 30.13 -20.24
C TYR A 80 -8.40 28.88 -19.51
N PRO A 81 -7.32 28.21 -19.96
CA PRO A 81 -6.89 26.97 -19.29
C PRO A 81 -6.40 27.21 -17.84
N PRO A 82 -5.57 28.24 -17.54
CA PRO A 82 -5.20 28.55 -16.15
C PRO A 82 -6.39 28.97 -15.28
N THR A 83 -7.41 29.60 -15.85
CA THR A 83 -8.62 30.01 -15.12
C THR A 83 -9.44 28.80 -14.67
N LEU A 84 -9.61 27.80 -15.54
CA LEU A 84 -10.27 26.54 -15.20
C LEU A 84 -9.50 25.82 -14.09
N PHE A 85 -8.17 25.75 -14.24
CA PHE A 85 -7.28 25.17 -13.23
C PHE A 85 -7.41 25.88 -11.87
N PHE A 86 -7.38 27.20 -11.86
CA PHE A 86 -7.48 28.01 -10.63
C PHE A 86 -8.82 27.80 -9.91
N THR A 87 -9.91 27.64 -10.65
CA THR A 87 -11.24 27.35 -10.09
C THR A 87 -11.28 26.00 -9.39
N LEU A 88 -10.76 24.96 -10.05
CA LEU A 88 -10.64 23.64 -9.44
C LEU A 88 -9.65 23.70 -8.23
N HIS A 89 -8.63 24.55 -8.30
CA HIS A 89 -7.56 24.60 -7.29
C HIS A 89 -8.08 25.28 -6.03
N PHE A 90 -8.88 26.32 -6.20
CA PHE A 90 -9.68 26.95 -5.15
C PHE A 90 -10.61 25.93 -4.47
N ALA A 91 -11.33 25.11 -5.26
CA ALA A 91 -12.23 24.10 -4.71
C ALA A 91 -11.46 23.10 -3.82
N ASN A 92 -10.34 22.58 -4.30
CA ASN A 92 -9.58 21.54 -3.60
C ASN A 92 -8.72 22.03 -2.43
N THR A 93 -8.17 23.25 -2.51
CA THR A 93 -7.25 23.78 -1.49
C THR A 93 -7.90 24.75 -0.51
N SER A 94 -9.17 25.10 -0.73
CA SER A 94 -9.92 25.95 0.17
C SER A 94 -11.31 25.42 0.47
N LEU A 95 -12.21 25.31 -0.51
CA LEU A 95 -13.63 25.04 -0.26
C LEU A 95 -13.86 23.65 0.36
N ILE A 96 -13.25 22.62 -0.20
CA ILE A 96 -13.38 21.24 0.29
C ILE A 96 -12.77 21.09 1.69
N PRO A 97 -11.53 21.54 1.97
CA PRO A 97 -11.00 21.59 3.34
C PRO A 97 -11.91 22.33 4.32
N LEU A 98 -12.52 23.45 3.91
CA LEU A 98 -13.43 24.22 4.75
C LEU A 98 -14.72 23.45 5.08
N ILE A 99 -15.25 22.70 4.12
CA ILE A 99 -16.44 21.86 4.29
C ILE A 99 -16.13 20.62 5.14
N THR A 100 -15.03 19.92 4.86
CA THR A 100 -14.69 18.67 5.55
C THR A 100 -14.09 18.90 6.92
N ARG A 101 -13.56 20.11 7.20
CA ARG A 101 -12.82 20.49 8.41
C ARG A 101 -11.71 19.49 8.78
N SER A 102 -11.19 18.77 7.79
CA SER A 102 -10.24 17.68 7.98
C SER A 102 -9.38 17.51 6.74
N VAL A 103 -8.07 17.62 6.91
CA VAL A 103 -7.07 17.43 5.85
C VAL A 103 -7.14 16.02 5.26
N PRO A 104 -7.14 14.92 6.06
CA PRO A 104 -7.29 13.57 5.52
C PRO A 104 -8.61 13.32 4.76
N ALA A 105 -9.70 13.98 5.16
CA ALA A 105 -10.97 13.87 4.46
C ALA A 105 -10.97 14.63 3.13
N ALA A 106 -10.35 15.81 3.09
CA ALA A 106 -10.21 16.62 1.88
C ALA A 106 -9.28 15.96 0.84
N GLU A 107 -8.25 15.24 1.29
CA GLU A 107 -7.29 14.53 0.42
C GLU A 107 -7.97 13.54 -0.54
N ASN A 108 -9.02 12.85 -0.08
CA ASN A 108 -9.78 11.90 -0.91
C ASN A 108 -10.42 12.58 -2.13
N TYR A 109 -10.81 13.85 -2.01
CA TYR A 109 -11.38 14.61 -3.12
C TYR A 109 -10.28 15.16 -4.04
N LEU A 110 -9.10 15.47 -3.50
CA LEU A 110 -7.95 15.85 -4.31
C LEU A 110 -7.59 14.75 -5.31
N LEU A 111 -7.75 13.47 -4.93
CA LEU A 111 -7.54 12.30 -5.81
C LEU A 111 -8.40 12.31 -7.07
N LEU A 112 -9.64 12.81 -7.01
CA LEU A 112 -10.56 12.87 -8.15
C LEU A 112 -10.06 13.82 -9.23
N THR A 113 -9.39 14.89 -8.80
CA THR A 113 -8.88 15.91 -9.73
C THR A 113 -7.43 15.66 -10.13
N ARG A 114 -6.69 14.79 -9.41
CA ARG A 114 -5.27 14.47 -9.64
C ARG A 114 -4.84 14.28 -11.10
N PRO A 115 -5.62 13.60 -11.98
CA PRO A 115 -5.25 13.47 -13.39
C PRO A 115 -5.09 14.81 -14.14
N LEU A 116 -5.85 15.84 -13.73
CA LEU A 116 -5.76 17.19 -14.27
C LEU A 116 -4.62 18.00 -13.63
N TYR A 117 -4.29 17.71 -12.37
CA TYR A 117 -3.33 18.46 -11.57
C TYR A 117 -1.89 17.99 -11.67
N GLN A 118 -1.63 16.69 -11.90
CA GLN A 118 -0.31 16.10 -11.63
C GLN A 118 0.11 15.09 -12.70
N SER A 119 -0.50 15.14 -13.89
CA SER A 119 -0.06 14.30 -15.00
C SER A 119 1.07 15.00 -15.76
N PRO A 120 2.21 14.32 -16.01
CA PRO A 120 3.42 14.92 -16.55
C PRO A 120 3.26 15.65 -17.90
N SER A 121 2.23 15.32 -18.68
CA SER A 121 2.01 15.93 -20.01
C SER A 121 0.86 16.94 -20.01
N LEU A 122 -0.22 16.66 -19.28
CA LEU A 122 -1.42 17.51 -19.31
C LEU A 122 -1.24 18.78 -18.48
N GLU A 123 -0.52 18.71 -17.35
CA GLU A 123 -0.25 19.86 -16.49
C GLU A 123 0.52 20.95 -17.27
N HIS A 124 1.53 20.57 -18.04
CA HIS A 124 2.30 21.53 -18.84
C HIS A 124 1.48 22.13 -19.99
N ALA A 125 0.61 21.34 -20.62
CA ALA A 125 -0.26 21.81 -21.70
C ALA A 125 -1.37 22.77 -21.20
N ILE A 126 -1.94 22.52 -20.02
CA ILE A 126 -3.03 23.32 -19.45
C ILE A 126 -2.50 24.53 -18.66
N LEU A 127 -1.36 24.42 -17.99
CA LEU A 127 -0.91 25.42 -17.04
C LEU A 127 0.38 26.11 -17.48
N THR A 128 1.47 25.36 -17.69
CA THR A 128 2.79 25.94 -17.94
C THR A 128 2.85 26.70 -19.27
N VAL A 129 2.44 26.08 -20.38
CA VAL A 129 2.50 26.71 -21.71
C VAL A 129 1.58 27.93 -21.79
N PRO A 130 0.30 27.88 -21.34
CA PRO A 130 -0.57 29.06 -21.38
C PRO A 130 -0.09 30.20 -20.48
N ILE A 131 0.41 29.93 -19.26
CA ILE A 131 0.96 30.98 -18.38
C ILE A 131 2.18 31.65 -19.02
N LEU A 132 3.12 30.87 -19.56
CA LEU A 132 4.28 31.42 -20.26
C LEU A 132 3.87 32.24 -21.48
N ALA A 133 2.92 31.74 -22.28
CA ALA A 133 2.38 32.48 -23.42
C ALA A 133 1.70 33.79 -22.98
N HIS A 134 0.95 33.79 -21.87
CA HIS A 134 0.30 34.98 -21.31
C HIS A 134 1.32 36.04 -20.87
N VAL A 135 2.36 35.62 -20.14
CA VAL A 135 3.42 36.52 -19.64
C VAL A 135 4.27 37.05 -20.80
N ALA A 136 4.72 36.17 -21.69
CA ALA A 136 5.57 36.53 -22.82
C ALA A 136 4.85 37.48 -23.79
N SER A 137 3.63 37.15 -24.20
CA SER A 137 2.83 38.03 -25.09
C SER A 137 2.57 39.39 -24.43
N GLY A 138 2.31 39.45 -23.12
CA GLY A 138 2.13 40.69 -22.38
C GLY A 138 3.37 41.58 -22.33
N ILE A 139 4.57 41.00 -22.12
CA ILE A 139 5.84 41.73 -22.13
C ILE A 139 6.15 42.25 -23.54
N VAL A 140 5.99 41.40 -24.56
CA VAL A 140 6.25 41.76 -25.96
C VAL A 140 5.30 42.87 -26.42
N LEU A 141 3.99 42.75 -26.16
CA LEU A 141 3.01 43.81 -26.47
C LEU A 141 3.34 45.13 -25.78
N ARG A 142 3.83 45.07 -24.54
CA ARG A 142 4.23 46.27 -23.80
C ARG A 142 5.44 46.95 -24.43
N ASN A 143 6.44 46.18 -24.86
CA ASN A 143 7.64 46.68 -25.55
C ASN A 143 7.34 47.21 -26.96
N ILE A 144 6.44 46.56 -27.71
CA ILE A 144 6.00 47.06 -29.03
C ILE A 144 5.23 48.37 -28.88
N ARG A 145 4.29 48.44 -27.93
CA ARG A 145 3.50 49.66 -27.65
C ARG A 145 4.31 50.80 -27.04
N SER A 146 5.40 50.52 -26.34
CA SER A 146 6.33 51.57 -25.87
C SER A 146 7.21 52.07 -27.02
N SER A 147 7.74 51.17 -27.84
CA SER A 147 8.54 51.50 -29.03
C SER A 147 7.77 52.36 -30.03
N ARG A 148 6.50 52.04 -30.32
CA ARG A 148 5.65 52.86 -31.20
C ARG A 148 5.30 54.21 -30.62
N ARG A 149 5.04 54.30 -29.30
CA ARG A 149 4.85 55.59 -28.64
C ARG A 149 6.09 56.45 -28.75
N ALA A 150 7.28 55.89 -28.54
CA ALA A 150 8.52 56.64 -28.69
C ALA A 150 8.72 57.16 -30.14
N ARG A 151 8.31 56.37 -31.15
CA ARG A 151 8.29 56.81 -32.55
C ARG A 151 7.28 57.93 -32.81
N LEU A 152 6.07 57.85 -32.25
CA LEU A 152 5.05 58.90 -32.34
C LEU A 152 5.51 60.23 -31.71
N TYR A 153 6.42 60.18 -30.73
CA TYR A 153 7.03 61.36 -30.10
C TYR A 153 8.41 61.74 -30.71
N GLY A 154 8.73 61.25 -31.92
CA GLY A 154 9.89 61.72 -32.70
C GLY A 154 11.25 61.08 -32.37
N ALA A 155 11.31 59.98 -31.60
CA ALA A 155 12.57 59.29 -31.32
C ALA A 155 12.92 58.26 -32.41
N GLU A 156 13.81 58.60 -33.33
CA GLU A 156 14.22 57.74 -34.44
C GLU A 156 15.39 56.81 -34.05
N THR A 157 16.37 57.32 -33.30
CA THR A 157 17.56 56.54 -32.90
C THR A 157 17.34 55.72 -31.61
N ARG A 158 18.15 54.66 -31.43
CA ARG A 158 18.08 53.81 -30.22
C ARG A 158 18.48 54.57 -28.96
N SER A 159 19.41 55.53 -29.05
CA SER A 159 19.83 56.40 -27.95
C SER A 159 18.75 57.41 -27.55
N GLN A 160 18.06 58.04 -28.52
CA GLN A 160 16.92 58.94 -28.27
C GLN A 160 15.72 58.22 -27.64
N ARG A 161 15.54 56.92 -27.90
CA ARG A 161 14.51 56.11 -27.23
C ARG A 161 14.79 55.86 -25.74
N TYR A 162 16.06 55.85 -25.33
CA TYR A 162 16.46 55.72 -23.93
C TYR A 162 16.44 57.05 -23.15
N SER A 163 16.57 58.20 -23.84
CA SER A 163 16.48 59.52 -23.21
C SER A 163 15.03 59.96 -22.89
N LEU A 164 14.04 59.35 -23.54
CA LEU A 164 12.62 59.51 -23.21
C LEU A 164 12.27 58.69 -21.96
N THR A 165 12.36 59.29 -20.77
CA THR A 165 11.96 58.70 -19.47
C THR A 165 10.44 58.66 -19.29
N PHE A 166 9.71 58.11 -20.27
CA PHE A 166 8.26 57.91 -20.16
C PHE A 166 7.91 56.43 -20.31
N TRP A 167 8.30 55.62 -19.31
CA TRP A 167 7.68 54.31 -19.16
C TRP A 167 6.17 54.51 -18.93
N PRO A 168 5.27 53.85 -19.69
CA PRO A 168 3.85 53.96 -19.45
C PRO A 168 3.54 53.60 -18.00
N ARG A 169 2.82 54.44 -17.25
CA ARG A 169 2.38 54.10 -15.89
C ARG A 169 1.76 52.69 -15.91
N MET A 170 2.36 51.76 -15.15
CA MET A 170 1.89 50.38 -15.11
C MET A 170 0.49 50.37 -14.52
N THR A 171 -0.44 49.70 -15.20
CA THR A 171 -1.76 49.44 -14.63
C THR A 171 -1.59 48.61 -13.35
N LEU A 172 -2.48 48.79 -12.38
CA LEU A 172 -2.50 47.99 -11.15
C LEU A 172 -2.49 46.49 -11.48
N GLN A 173 -3.26 46.10 -12.50
CA GLN A 173 -3.32 44.74 -13.03
C GLN A 173 -1.96 44.20 -13.50
N ALA A 174 -1.17 45.02 -14.20
CA ALA A 174 0.16 44.64 -14.64
C ALA A 174 1.12 44.51 -13.44
N ARG A 175 1.07 45.44 -12.47
CA ARG A 175 1.90 45.36 -11.26
C ARG A 175 1.62 44.09 -10.46
N LEU A 176 0.35 43.74 -10.28
CA LEU A 176 -0.05 42.49 -9.63
C LEU A 176 0.45 41.27 -10.40
N GLY A 177 0.39 41.29 -11.75
CA GLY A 177 0.93 40.22 -12.59
C GLY A 177 2.44 40.03 -12.39
N TYR A 178 3.24 41.11 -12.37
CA TYR A 178 4.68 41.01 -12.14
C TYR A 178 5.04 40.57 -10.72
N MET A 179 4.25 40.95 -9.71
CA MET A 179 4.43 40.45 -8.34
C MET A 179 4.05 38.97 -8.21
N LEU A 180 3.05 38.50 -8.99
CA LEU A 180 2.60 37.12 -8.95
C LEU A 180 3.61 36.14 -9.56
N VAL A 181 4.41 36.55 -10.55
CA VAL A 181 5.41 35.68 -11.21
C VAL A 181 6.42 35.05 -10.24
N PRO A 182 7.18 35.81 -9.42
CA PRO A 182 8.13 35.22 -8.48
C PRO A 182 7.43 34.42 -7.36
N LEU A 183 6.23 34.87 -6.91
CA LEU A 183 5.47 34.13 -5.91
C LEU A 183 5.00 32.78 -6.46
N LEU A 184 4.45 32.73 -7.67
CA LEU A 184 4.07 31.49 -8.34
C LEU A 184 5.29 30.60 -8.59
N GLY A 185 6.44 31.18 -8.97
CA GLY A 185 7.70 30.45 -9.13
C GLY A 185 8.14 29.76 -7.83
N ALA A 186 8.09 30.46 -6.70
CA ALA A 186 8.38 29.88 -5.39
C ALA A 186 7.37 28.78 -5.00
N HIS A 187 6.09 28.97 -5.31
CA HIS A 187 5.04 27.98 -5.05
C HIS A 187 5.29 26.69 -5.86
N VAL A 188 5.67 26.83 -7.13
CA VAL A 188 6.04 25.70 -8.02
C VAL A 188 7.33 25.04 -7.55
N LEU A 189 8.34 25.82 -7.14
CA LEU A 189 9.60 25.28 -6.62
C LEU A 189 9.34 24.33 -5.45
N VAL A 190 8.58 24.78 -4.46
CA VAL A 190 8.34 24.04 -3.20
C VAL A 190 7.42 22.84 -3.40
N ASN A 191 6.39 22.97 -4.23
CA ASN A 191 5.37 21.93 -4.39
C ASN A 191 5.63 21.01 -5.58
N ARG A 192 6.57 21.34 -6.48
CA ARG A 192 6.89 20.52 -7.67
C ARG A 192 8.35 20.17 -7.78
N VAL A 193 9.23 21.16 -7.76
CA VAL A 193 10.66 20.95 -8.06
C VAL A 193 11.36 20.25 -6.89
N VAL A 194 11.11 20.68 -5.65
CA VAL A 194 11.72 20.06 -4.45
C VAL A 194 11.33 18.58 -4.34
N PRO A 195 10.04 18.18 -4.38
CA PRO A 195 9.65 16.77 -4.40
C PRO A 195 10.21 15.98 -5.60
N LEU A 196 10.32 16.62 -6.77
CA LEU A 196 10.94 15.97 -7.95
C LEU A 196 12.43 15.68 -7.71
N MET A 197 13.17 16.61 -7.09
CA MET A 197 14.60 16.48 -6.81
C MET A 197 14.89 15.50 -5.67
N VAL A 198 14.04 15.46 -4.65
CA VAL A 198 14.25 14.62 -3.46
C VAL A 198 13.71 13.19 -3.68
N ASP A 199 12.52 13.07 -4.26
CA ASP A 199 11.76 11.81 -4.30
C ASP A 199 11.58 11.22 -5.72
N GLY A 200 12.14 11.89 -6.75
CA GLY A 200 12.03 11.45 -8.15
C GLY A 200 10.65 11.64 -8.78
N GLY A 201 9.71 12.31 -8.10
CA GLY A 201 8.36 12.58 -8.60
C GLY A 201 7.53 13.51 -7.71
N SER A 202 6.75 14.40 -8.32
CA SER A 202 5.86 15.34 -7.59
C SER A 202 4.38 14.92 -7.60
N SER A 203 4.09 13.72 -8.10
CA SER A 203 2.73 13.18 -8.17
C SER A 203 2.19 12.77 -6.81
N GLY A 204 3.04 12.64 -5.77
CA GLY A 204 2.64 12.32 -4.40
C GLY A 204 2.08 13.50 -3.60
N VAL A 205 2.34 14.74 -4.03
CA VAL A 205 2.08 15.97 -3.26
C VAL A 205 0.58 16.16 -2.98
N GLY A 206 0.23 16.09 -1.70
CA GLY A 206 -1.12 16.26 -1.16
C GLY A 206 -1.22 17.43 -0.18
N LEU A 207 -2.39 17.60 0.43
CA LEU A 207 -2.65 18.62 1.45
C LEU A 207 -1.85 18.36 2.73
N GLY A 208 -1.54 17.09 3.04
CA GLY A 208 -0.67 16.70 4.17
C GLY A 208 0.76 17.22 4.05
N TYR A 209 1.36 17.12 2.86
CA TYR A 209 2.68 17.70 2.56
C TYR A 209 2.72 19.22 2.77
N VAL A 210 1.67 19.93 2.32
CA VAL A 210 1.56 21.39 2.48
C VAL A 210 1.35 21.75 3.96
N ALA A 211 0.49 21.03 4.67
CA ALA A 211 0.26 21.19 6.11
C ALA A 211 1.55 21.02 6.93
N HIS A 212 2.37 20.00 6.60
CA HIS A 212 3.66 19.78 7.23
C HIS A 212 4.60 21.01 7.06
N GLY A 213 4.62 21.61 5.86
CA GLY A 213 5.37 22.84 5.61
C GLY A 213 4.96 23.99 6.53
N PHE A 214 3.65 24.21 6.71
CA PHE A 214 3.12 25.23 7.64
C PHE A 214 3.54 24.97 9.09
N VAL A 215 3.50 23.73 9.56
CA VAL A 215 3.92 23.39 10.93
C VAL A 215 5.41 23.61 11.16
N ARG A 216 6.24 23.42 10.13
CA ARG A 216 7.71 23.61 10.21
C ARG A 216 8.09 25.07 10.38
N SER A 217 7.54 25.96 9.55
CA SER A 217 7.81 27.40 9.61
C SER A 217 6.51 28.20 9.52
N PRO A 218 5.76 28.28 10.63
CA PRO A 218 4.41 28.85 10.63
C PRO A 218 4.43 30.32 10.25
N VAL A 219 5.40 31.11 10.74
CA VAL A 219 5.46 32.54 10.43
C VAL A 219 5.73 32.79 8.95
N PHE A 220 6.74 32.12 8.39
CA PHE A 220 7.14 32.32 7.00
C PHE A 220 6.04 31.89 6.02
N TRP A 221 5.52 30.67 6.17
CA TRP A 221 4.53 30.14 5.23
C TRP A 221 3.18 30.84 5.34
N ASN A 222 2.72 31.21 6.55
CA ASN A 222 1.48 31.97 6.69
C ASN A 222 1.58 33.35 6.02
N VAL A 223 2.69 34.08 6.20
CA VAL A 223 2.89 35.39 5.55
C VAL A 223 3.01 35.25 4.03
N TYR A 224 3.77 34.24 3.56
CA TYR A 224 3.94 33.98 2.13
C TYR A 224 2.59 33.67 1.45
N TYR A 225 1.81 32.72 1.98
CA TYR A 225 0.53 32.33 1.37
C TYR A 225 -0.54 33.43 1.50
N LEU A 226 -0.49 34.26 2.55
CA LEU A 226 -1.32 35.46 2.67
C LEU A 226 -1.09 36.41 1.48
N ILE A 227 0.17 36.76 1.21
CA ILE A 227 0.55 37.66 0.11
C ILE A 227 0.24 37.01 -1.24
N PHE A 228 0.57 35.73 -1.41
CA PHE A 228 0.37 35.00 -2.66
C PHE A 228 -1.10 34.91 -3.07
N VAL A 229 -1.98 34.52 -2.14
CA VAL A 229 -3.42 34.43 -2.41
C VAL A 229 -4.00 35.81 -2.68
N ALA A 230 -3.65 36.84 -1.89
CA ALA A 230 -4.13 38.20 -2.10
C ALA A 230 -3.73 38.74 -3.50
N VAL A 231 -2.45 38.64 -3.87
CA VAL A 231 -1.99 39.11 -5.18
C VAL A 231 -2.61 38.28 -6.32
N GLY A 232 -2.72 36.97 -6.15
CA GLY A 232 -3.29 36.05 -7.14
C GLY A 232 -4.77 36.31 -7.42
N VAL A 233 -5.59 36.41 -6.37
CA VAL A 233 -7.04 36.66 -6.49
C VAL A 233 -7.33 38.03 -7.08
N TRP A 234 -6.62 39.08 -6.65
CA TRP A 234 -6.81 40.41 -7.24
C TRP A 234 -6.38 40.46 -8.71
N HIS A 235 -5.33 39.72 -9.09
CA HIS A 235 -4.92 39.61 -10.49
C HIS A 235 -5.97 38.85 -11.33
N THR A 236 -6.49 37.71 -10.88
CA THR A 236 -7.48 36.94 -11.65
C THR A 236 -8.82 37.68 -11.76
N VAL A 237 -9.36 38.19 -10.64
CA VAL A 237 -10.63 38.91 -10.60
C VAL A 237 -10.55 40.23 -11.37
N GLY A 238 -9.44 40.98 -11.25
CA GLY A 238 -9.20 42.18 -12.04
C GLY A 238 -9.04 41.90 -13.54
N GLY A 239 -8.45 40.75 -13.89
CA GLY A 239 -8.32 40.28 -15.26
C GLY A 239 -9.67 39.92 -15.89
N TRP A 240 -10.52 39.21 -15.15
CA TRP A 240 -11.90 38.88 -15.54
C TRP A 240 -12.76 40.12 -15.72
N ALA A 241 -12.69 41.08 -14.79
CA ALA A 241 -13.39 42.35 -14.92
C ALA A 241 -12.99 43.07 -16.22
N ASN A 242 -11.69 43.14 -16.52
CA ASN A 242 -11.20 43.74 -17.76
C ASN A 242 -11.64 42.95 -19.01
N TRP A 243 -11.75 41.63 -18.93
CA TRP A 243 -12.25 40.78 -20.02
C TRP A 243 -13.74 40.98 -20.30
N MET A 244 -14.54 41.20 -19.27
CA MET A 244 -15.97 41.56 -19.34
C MET A 244 -16.21 43.03 -19.76
N GLY A 245 -15.16 43.77 -20.12
CA GLY A 245 -15.24 45.18 -20.49
C GLY A 245 -15.38 46.15 -19.31
N TRP A 246 -15.26 45.66 -18.07
CA TRP A 246 -15.31 46.49 -16.87
C TRP A 246 -13.94 47.11 -16.62
N ARG A 247 -13.73 48.35 -17.10
CA ARG A 247 -12.51 49.10 -16.84
C ARG A 247 -12.48 49.58 -15.39
N VAL A 248 -11.78 48.84 -14.54
CA VAL A 248 -11.46 49.25 -13.16
C VAL A 248 -10.33 50.27 -13.21
N THR A 249 -10.61 51.48 -13.67
CA THR A 249 -9.62 52.57 -13.62
C THR A 249 -9.56 53.11 -12.19
N THR A 250 -8.39 53.03 -11.56
CA THR A 250 -8.06 53.85 -10.39
C THR A 250 -7.83 55.29 -10.87
N ALA A 251 -8.89 55.97 -11.31
CA ALA A 251 -8.84 57.41 -11.54
C ALA A 251 -8.81 58.11 -10.17
N ARG A 252 -7.65 58.06 -9.50
CA ARG A 252 -7.41 58.81 -8.27
C ARG A 252 -6.98 60.23 -8.66
N LYS A 253 -7.93 61.15 -8.62
CA LYS A 253 -7.81 62.48 -8.02
C LYS A 253 -6.50 63.23 -8.32
N GLU A 254 -6.33 63.74 -9.54
CA GLU A 254 -5.39 64.82 -9.82
C GLU A 254 -6.01 65.79 -10.84
N ARG A 255 -6.04 67.08 -10.47
CA ARG A 255 -6.66 68.26 -11.13
C ARG A 255 -8.08 68.64 -10.72
N MET A 256 -8.25 68.84 -9.42
CA MET A 256 -9.01 69.98 -8.92
C MET A 256 -7.98 71.05 -8.52
N HIS A 257 -7.42 71.76 -9.51
CA HIS A 257 -6.72 73.05 -9.37
C HIS A 257 -6.17 73.48 -10.75
N LYS A 258 -7.06 74.03 -11.58
CA LYS A 258 -6.85 75.22 -12.41
C LYS A 258 -8.16 75.50 -13.14
N LYS A 259 -8.87 76.52 -12.66
CA LYS A 259 -9.94 77.18 -13.41
C LYS A 259 -9.34 77.69 -14.73
N GLY A 260 -9.94 77.30 -15.84
CA GLY A 260 -9.69 77.84 -17.17
C GLY A 260 -11.02 77.84 -17.92
N SER A 261 -11.50 79.05 -18.22
CA SER A 261 -12.77 79.38 -18.88
C SER A 261 -12.98 78.59 -20.19
N LEU A 262 -13.90 77.61 -20.20
CA LEU A 262 -14.91 77.36 -21.26
C LEU A 262 -15.70 76.04 -21.05
N GLU A 263 -15.94 75.57 -19.82
CA GLU A 263 -16.54 74.24 -19.58
C GLU A 263 -17.87 74.32 -18.80
N GLY A 264 -18.57 75.44 -18.97
CA GLY A 264 -19.81 75.77 -18.24
C GLY A 264 -21.12 75.58 -19.00
N TYR A 265 -21.13 75.03 -20.23
CA TYR A 265 -22.34 75.05 -21.07
C TYR A 265 -22.80 73.70 -21.66
N LEU A 266 -22.10 72.58 -21.42
CA LEU A 266 -22.52 71.26 -21.91
C LEU A 266 -22.32 70.16 -20.85
N GLY A 267 -23.43 69.65 -20.30
CA GLY A 267 -23.56 68.27 -19.79
C GLY A 267 -22.91 67.92 -18.43
N HIS A 268 -23.51 68.34 -17.31
CA HIS A 268 -23.10 67.86 -15.96
C HIS A 268 -23.77 66.55 -15.49
N ALA A 269 -24.85 66.08 -16.13
CA ALA A 269 -25.59 64.90 -15.66
C ALA A 269 -24.97 63.55 -16.10
N ASP A 270 -24.38 63.48 -17.29
CA ASP A 270 -23.90 62.22 -17.88
C ASP A 270 -22.51 61.80 -17.34
N SER A 271 -21.70 62.77 -16.92
CA SER A 271 -20.41 62.51 -16.26
C SER A 271 -20.56 61.96 -14.84
N GLU A 272 -21.54 62.46 -14.07
CA GLU A 272 -21.79 62.01 -12.70
C GLU A 272 -22.36 60.57 -12.64
N GLN A 273 -23.25 60.23 -13.56
CA GLN A 273 -23.78 58.86 -13.69
C GLN A 273 -22.69 57.86 -14.11
N ARG A 274 -21.82 58.23 -15.07
CA ARG A 274 -20.65 57.42 -15.47
C ARG A 274 -19.69 57.22 -14.30
N MET A 275 -19.44 58.25 -13.49
CA MET A 275 -18.60 58.15 -12.28
C MET A 275 -19.22 57.25 -11.20
N ARG A 276 -20.53 57.34 -10.95
CA ARG A 276 -21.25 56.44 -10.02
C ARG A 276 -21.21 54.99 -10.49
N LYS A 277 -21.39 54.74 -11.79
CA LYS A 277 -21.31 53.40 -12.39
C LYS A 277 -19.89 52.81 -12.27
N GLN A 278 -18.85 53.60 -12.57
CA GLN A 278 -17.46 53.17 -12.41
C GLN A 278 -17.10 52.90 -10.94
N ARG A 279 -17.60 53.72 -10.01
CA ARG A 279 -17.40 53.52 -8.56
C ARG A 279 -18.08 52.26 -8.06
N LYS A 280 -19.31 51.99 -8.51
CA LYS A 280 -20.03 50.73 -8.20
C LYS A 280 -19.25 49.53 -8.72
N ILE A 281 -18.82 49.54 -9.99
CA ILE A 281 -18.00 48.47 -10.58
C ILE A 281 -16.70 48.28 -9.79
N TRP A 282 -16.03 49.36 -9.40
CA TRP A 282 -14.81 49.29 -8.59
C TRP A 282 -15.05 48.61 -7.23
N TRP A 283 -16.12 48.98 -6.52
CA TRP A 283 -16.50 48.34 -5.25
C TRP A 283 -16.92 46.89 -5.43
N THR A 284 -17.65 46.56 -6.50
CA THR A 284 -18.06 45.19 -6.80
C THR A 284 -16.85 44.30 -7.09
N VAL A 285 -15.92 44.73 -7.94
CA VAL A 285 -14.73 43.94 -8.29
C VAL A 285 -13.81 43.73 -7.08
N ASN A 286 -13.56 44.78 -6.28
CA ASN A 286 -12.77 44.63 -5.05
C ASN A 286 -13.52 43.80 -3.99
N GLY A 287 -14.84 43.94 -3.88
CA GLY A 287 -15.66 43.12 -2.99
C GLY A 287 -15.57 41.63 -3.33
N ILE A 288 -15.68 41.28 -4.61
CA ILE A 288 -15.51 39.89 -5.09
C ILE A 288 -14.09 39.38 -4.78
N ALA A 289 -13.07 40.21 -5.02
CA ALA A 289 -11.68 39.82 -4.73
C ALA A 289 -11.42 39.61 -3.23
N VAL A 290 -11.95 40.48 -2.36
CA VAL A 290 -11.87 40.33 -0.90
C VAL A 290 -12.56 39.04 -0.46
N VAL A 291 -13.80 38.80 -0.88
CA VAL A 291 -14.55 37.59 -0.51
C VAL A 291 -13.82 36.33 -0.98
N GLY A 292 -13.35 36.32 -2.24
CA GLY A 292 -12.61 35.19 -2.79
C GLY A 292 -11.32 34.91 -2.01
N ALA A 293 -10.54 35.94 -1.70
CA ALA A 293 -9.30 35.79 -0.93
C ALA A 293 -9.57 35.35 0.52
N SER A 294 -10.58 35.89 1.18
CA SER A 294 -10.97 35.51 2.55
C SER A 294 -11.40 34.05 2.63
N VAL A 295 -12.23 33.58 1.69
CA VAL A 295 -12.64 32.17 1.64
C VAL A 295 -11.43 31.26 1.36
N TRP A 296 -10.56 31.68 0.43
CA TRP A 296 -9.35 30.92 0.11
C TRP A 296 -8.46 30.73 1.35
N LEU A 297 -8.16 31.84 2.04
CA LEU A 297 -7.32 31.84 3.24
C LEU A 297 -7.97 31.09 4.41
N ALA A 298 -9.30 31.11 4.55
CA ALA A 298 -10.00 30.36 5.58
C ALA A 298 -9.78 28.84 5.45
N GLY A 299 -9.81 28.30 4.23
CA GLY A 299 -9.50 26.89 4.00
C GLY A 299 -8.00 26.59 4.05
N ALA A 300 -7.18 27.44 3.43
CA ALA A 300 -5.73 27.24 3.32
C ALA A 300 -5.01 27.42 4.66
N LEU A 301 -5.21 28.52 5.37
CA LEU A 301 -4.55 28.77 6.66
C LEU A 301 -5.35 28.21 7.83
N GLY A 302 -6.69 28.28 7.76
CA GLY A 302 -7.56 27.88 8.87
C GLY A 302 -7.81 26.38 9.00
N VAL A 303 -7.64 25.59 7.94
CA VAL A 303 -7.78 24.12 8.00
C VAL A 303 -6.47 23.43 7.64
N ILE A 304 -5.88 23.71 6.48
CA ILE A 304 -4.64 23.06 6.05
C ILE A 304 -3.45 23.50 6.92
N GLY A 305 -3.34 24.80 7.22
CA GLY A 305 -2.30 25.33 8.10
C GLY A 305 -2.33 24.78 9.54
N LEU A 306 -3.48 24.28 9.99
CA LEU A 306 -3.67 23.60 11.28
C LEU A 306 -3.61 22.06 11.18
N GLY A 307 -3.30 21.51 10.01
CA GLY A 307 -3.39 20.09 9.67
C GLY A 307 -2.40 19.15 10.38
N GLY A 308 -1.55 19.66 11.27
CA GLY A 308 -0.56 18.87 12.02
C GLY A 308 0.67 18.45 11.20
N ARG A 309 1.59 17.71 11.83
CA ARG A 309 2.80 17.19 11.15
C ARG A 309 2.40 16.05 10.21
N GLY A 310 2.81 16.14 8.94
CA GLY A 310 2.70 15.04 7.98
C GLY A 310 3.45 13.79 8.44
N SER A 311 3.01 12.62 7.97
CA SER A 311 3.55 11.30 8.37
C SER A 311 4.23 10.59 7.20
N GLY A 312 5.35 9.90 7.46
CA GLY A 312 6.05 9.10 6.45
C GLY A 312 6.82 9.95 5.43
N TRP A 313 6.51 9.79 4.14
CA TRP A 313 7.26 10.44 3.06
C TRP A 313 7.12 11.98 3.09
N GLU A 314 5.97 12.49 3.53
CA GLU A 314 5.68 13.93 3.58
C GLU A 314 6.63 14.68 4.52
N ALA A 315 7.03 14.05 5.63
CA ALA A 315 8.03 14.61 6.55
C ALA A 315 9.44 14.43 6.00
N SER A 316 9.75 13.26 5.43
CA SER A 316 11.11 12.96 4.94
C SER A 316 11.57 13.88 3.81
N SER A 317 10.68 14.36 2.95
CA SER A 317 11.04 15.28 1.86
C SER A 317 11.47 16.66 2.39
N TRP A 318 10.79 17.16 3.42
CA TRP A 318 11.16 18.39 4.13
C TRP A 318 12.40 18.21 5.00
N ASP A 319 12.59 17.03 5.60
CA ASP A 319 13.75 16.72 6.44
C ASP A 319 15.02 16.43 5.63
N ALA A 320 14.88 15.92 4.40
CA ALA A 320 15.98 15.73 3.46
C ALA A 320 16.47 17.05 2.86
N ALA A 321 15.59 18.04 2.68
CA ALA A 321 15.93 19.35 2.16
C ALA A 321 16.84 20.18 3.09
N ASP A 322 16.82 19.90 4.41
CA ASP A 322 17.63 20.58 5.42
C ASP A 322 18.87 19.77 5.89
N GLY A 323 19.24 18.67 5.21
CA GLY A 323 20.50 17.99 5.51
C GLY A 323 20.54 17.28 6.87
N ALA A 324 19.42 16.76 7.38
CA ALA A 324 19.36 16.00 8.63
C ALA A 324 19.97 14.58 8.55
N SER A 325 20.87 14.32 7.60
CA SER A 325 21.86 13.25 7.72
C SER A 325 22.93 13.73 8.70
N ARG A 326 22.77 13.43 9.99
CA ARG A 326 23.79 13.76 11.00
C ARG A 326 25.07 13.01 10.60
N LEU A 327 26.01 13.73 9.99
CA LEU A 327 27.35 13.24 9.74
C LEU A 327 28.01 13.08 11.11
N VAL A 328 28.38 11.85 11.44
CA VAL A 328 29.02 11.48 12.70
C VAL A 328 30.42 11.02 12.36
N GLN A 329 31.41 11.60 13.05
CA GLN A 329 32.76 11.04 13.05
C GLN A 329 32.86 9.91 14.07
N HIS A 330 33.33 8.75 13.62
CA HIS A 330 33.60 7.59 14.46
C HIS A 330 34.89 6.94 13.95
N ASP A 331 35.85 6.67 14.84
CA ASP A 331 37.19 6.14 14.50
C ASP A 331 37.92 6.90 13.36
N GLY A 332 37.82 8.23 13.37
CA GLY A 332 38.45 9.09 12.37
C GLY A 332 37.85 9.00 10.96
N ARG A 333 36.70 8.34 10.79
CA ARG A 333 35.95 8.25 9.53
C ARG A 333 34.58 8.89 9.67
N GLU A 334 34.08 9.45 8.58
CA GLU A 334 32.79 10.14 8.53
C GLU A 334 31.69 9.18 8.07
N TYR A 335 30.59 9.13 8.82
CA TYR A 335 29.45 8.26 8.55
C TYR A 335 28.15 9.05 8.56
N GLN A 336 27.20 8.64 7.74
CA GLN A 336 25.80 9.00 7.92
C GLN A 336 25.15 8.05 8.93
N ALA A 337 24.76 8.57 10.08
CA ALA A 337 24.01 7.81 11.07
C ALA A 337 22.52 7.73 10.67
N VAL A 338 21.98 6.52 10.60
CA VAL A 338 20.54 6.27 10.44
C VAL A 338 20.00 5.67 11.73
N LYS A 339 18.94 6.26 12.27
CA LYS A 339 18.26 5.75 13.46
C LYS A 339 17.01 4.97 13.06
N GLU A 340 16.85 3.78 13.62
CA GLU A 340 15.61 3.01 13.55
C GLU A 340 15.30 2.36 14.88
N GLY A 341 14.11 2.62 15.43
CA GLY A 341 13.79 2.25 16.80
C GLY A 341 14.76 2.92 17.77
N ARG A 342 15.39 2.12 18.64
CA ARG A 342 16.46 2.61 19.54
C ARG A 342 17.87 2.49 18.96
N ALA A 343 18.01 1.79 17.84
CA ALA A 343 19.31 1.47 17.26
C ALA A 343 19.77 2.54 16.26
N PHE A 344 21.08 2.78 16.24
CA PHE A 344 21.76 3.56 15.22
C PHE A 344 22.64 2.66 14.36
N ILE A 345 22.63 2.88 13.05
CA ILE A 345 23.57 2.25 12.13
C ILE A 345 24.40 3.31 11.41
N LEU A 346 25.66 3.01 11.19
CA LEU A 346 26.61 3.88 10.50
C LEU A 346 26.76 3.44 9.04
N ASN A 347 26.32 4.29 8.13
CA ASN A 347 26.47 4.09 6.69
C ASN A 347 27.56 5.02 6.13
N PRO A 348 28.57 4.52 5.42
CA PRO A 348 29.51 5.37 4.69
C PRO A 348 28.77 6.28 3.68
N PRO A 349 29.26 7.50 3.40
CA PRO A 349 28.62 8.44 2.48
C PRO A 349 28.39 7.88 1.06
N THR A 350 29.31 7.05 0.56
CA THR A 350 29.17 6.35 -0.74
C THR A 350 27.99 5.38 -0.75
N GLN A 351 27.78 4.65 0.34
CA GLN A 351 26.68 3.69 0.49
C GLN A 351 25.33 4.39 0.73
N ALA A 352 25.33 5.56 1.38
CA ALA A 352 24.13 6.37 1.51
C ALA A 352 23.63 6.88 0.15
N ALA A 353 24.54 7.35 -0.70
CA ALA A 353 24.22 7.66 -2.10
C ALA A 353 23.72 6.41 -2.84
N ALA A 354 24.32 5.25 -2.58
CA ALA A 354 23.93 3.99 -3.21
C ALA A 354 22.55 3.46 -2.77
N SER A 355 22.15 3.69 -1.52
CA SER A 355 20.84 3.32 -0.97
C SER A 355 19.67 4.19 -1.47
N LYS A 356 20.00 5.36 -2.05
CA LYS A 356 19.03 6.31 -2.63
C LYS A 356 18.98 6.27 -4.16
N GLY A 357 19.97 5.67 -4.82
CA GLY A 357 20.07 5.63 -6.29
C GLY A 357 19.28 4.47 -6.91
N THR A 358 18.70 4.70 -8.09
CA THR A 358 18.17 3.64 -8.95
C THR A 358 19.31 2.77 -9.49
N LYS A 359 19.07 1.45 -9.64
CA LYS A 359 20.08 0.45 -10.05
C LYS A 359 20.88 0.81 -11.32
N LYS A 360 20.33 1.70 -12.16
CA LYS A 360 20.92 2.20 -13.42
C LYS A 360 22.05 3.20 -13.22
N ASP A 361 22.12 3.86 -12.07
CA ASP A 361 22.99 5.01 -11.80
C ASP A 361 24.16 4.68 -10.86
N LEU A 362 24.22 3.42 -10.38
CA LEU A 362 25.21 2.96 -9.40
C LEU A 362 26.43 2.35 -10.08
N LYS A 363 27.63 2.75 -9.63
CA LYS A 363 28.88 2.07 -9.99
C LYS A 363 28.85 0.62 -9.48
N PRO A 364 29.58 -0.33 -10.10
CA PRO A 364 29.57 -1.74 -9.71
C PRO A 364 29.96 -1.97 -8.24
N GLU A 365 30.92 -1.20 -7.74
CA GLU A 365 31.38 -1.17 -6.35
C GLU A 365 30.31 -0.63 -5.38
N ASP A 366 29.57 0.40 -5.78
CA ASP A 366 28.45 0.97 -5.02
C ASP A 366 27.19 0.07 -5.06
N GLN A 367 27.00 -0.72 -6.13
CA GLN A 367 25.94 -1.75 -6.20
C GLN A 367 26.18 -2.90 -5.21
N LEU A 368 27.43 -3.28 -4.96
CA LEU A 368 27.78 -4.27 -3.93
C LEU A 368 27.54 -3.73 -2.52
N GLN A 369 27.68 -2.42 -2.33
CA GLN A 369 27.46 -1.76 -1.04
C GLN A 369 25.99 -1.38 -0.81
N SER A 370 25.18 -1.05 -1.82
CA SER A 370 23.80 -0.56 -1.65
C SER A 370 22.83 -1.53 -0.94
N VAL A 371 23.20 -2.80 -0.80
CA VAL A 371 22.26 -3.88 -0.48
C VAL A 371 21.92 -3.98 1.02
N PHE A 372 22.74 -3.44 1.94
CA PHE A 372 22.71 -3.89 3.35
C PHE A 372 21.65 -3.27 4.28
N TYR A 373 21.00 -2.17 3.91
CA TYR A 373 19.93 -1.55 4.71
C TYR A 373 18.76 -1.15 3.82
N ASN A 374 17.57 -1.72 4.11
CA ASN A 374 16.33 -1.37 3.43
C ASN A 374 15.33 -0.74 4.43
N PRO A 375 15.00 0.56 4.30
CA PRO A 375 14.05 1.23 5.18
C PRO A 375 12.61 0.67 5.03
N ILE A 376 12.26 0.06 3.89
CA ILE A 376 10.93 -0.55 3.69
C ILE A 376 10.68 -1.70 4.68
N GLN A 377 11.74 -2.36 5.14
CA GLN A 377 11.68 -3.47 6.09
C GLN A 377 11.48 -3.02 7.55
N GLN A 378 11.29 -1.72 7.83
CA GLN A 378 11.04 -1.23 9.18
C GLN A 378 9.79 -1.89 9.81
N PHE A 379 8.71 -2.04 9.04
CA PHE A 379 7.50 -2.74 9.53
C PHE A 379 7.79 -4.19 9.95
N ASN A 380 8.62 -4.92 9.17
CA ASN A 380 9.02 -6.29 9.51
C ASN A 380 9.80 -6.32 10.84
N ARG A 381 10.73 -5.38 11.01
CA ARG A 381 11.57 -5.30 12.21
C ARG A 381 10.77 -4.88 13.44
N ASP A 382 9.89 -3.88 13.32
CA ASP A 382 8.97 -3.46 14.40
C ASP A 382 8.07 -4.63 14.84
N LEU A 383 7.44 -5.31 13.88
CA LEU A 383 6.61 -6.49 14.14
C LEU A 383 7.42 -7.62 14.80
N SER A 384 8.66 -7.85 14.36
CA SER A 384 9.52 -8.90 14.91
C SER A 384 9.90 -8.61 16.36
N VAL A 385 10.26 -7.37 16.70
CA VAL A 385 10.55 -6.97 18.08
C VAL A 385 9.34 -7.21 18.98
N LEU A 386 8.14 -6.77 18.57
CA LEU A 386 6.92 -6.93 19.35
C LEU A 386 6.50 -8.40 19.49
N ALA A 387 6.58 -9.18 18.41
CA ALA A 387 6.26 -10.61 18.42
C ALA A 387 7.22 -11.41 19.30
N ILE A 388 8.52 -11.13 19.24
CA ILE A 388 9.53 -11.78 20.09
C ILE A 388 9.35 -11.36 21.55
N LYS A 389 9.02 -10.08 21.82
CA LYS A 389 8.73 -9.61 23.17
C LYS A 389 7.53 -10.34 23.77
N ALA A 390 6.41 -10.42 23.03
CA ALA A 390 5.22 -11.17 23.44
C ALA A 390 5.53 -12.66 23.72
N TYR A 391 6.32 -13.28 22.84
CA TYR A 391 6.72 -14.68 23.01
C TYR A 391 7.70 -14.89 24.18
N GLY A 392 8.62 -13.95 24.39
CA GLY A 392 9.58 -14.00 25.48
C GLY A 392 8.91 -13.88 26.84
N GLU A 393 7.89 -13.03 26.98
CA GLU A 393 7.04 -12.99 28.19
C GLU A 393 6.39 -14.36 28.47
N HIS A 394 5.89 -15.03 27.44
CA HIS A 394 5.37 -16.41 27.56
C HIS A 394 6.44 -17.40 28.01
N VAL A 395 7.63 -17.39 27.41
CA VAL A 395 8.74 -18.29 27.78
C VAL A 395 9.18 -18.05 29.22
N LEU A 396 9.28 -16.79 29.65
CA LEU A 396 9.66 -16.44 31.02
C LEU A 396 8.58 -16.87 32.02
N ALA A 397 7.30 -16.68 31.70
CA ALA A 397 6.19 -17.15 32.53
C ALA A 397 6.23 -18.67 32.69
N LEU A 398 6.48 -19.43 31.61
CA LEU A 398 6.63 -20.89 31.69
C LEU A 398 7.84 -21.31 32.52
N LYS A 399 8.97 -20.60 32.41
CA LYS A 399 10.17 -20.86 33.23
C LYS A 399 9.88 -20.61 34.72
N LYS A 400 9.15 -19.54 35.07
CA LYS A 400 8.71 -19.24 36.45
C LYS A 400 7.78 -20.34 36.99
N LEU A 401 6.74 -20.71 36.24
CA LEU A 401 5.81 -21.78 36.63
C LEU A 401 6.50 -23.13 36.84
N LYS A 402 7.47 -23.48 35.97
CA LYS A 402 8.29 -24.69 36.15
C LYS A 402 9.17 -24.63 37.41
N ALA A 403 9.74 -23.46 37.72
CA ALA A 403 10.54 -23.27 38.92
C ALA A 403 9.69 -23.37 40.20
N GLU A 404 8.50 -22.77 40.21
CA GLU A 404 7.53 -22.86 41.30
C GLU A 404 7.05 -24.29 41.53
N ARG A 405 6.68 -25.03 40.47
CA ARG A 405 6.31 -26.45 40.56
C ARG A 405 7.43 -27.32 41.12
N LYS A 406 8.70 -27.03 40.79
CA LYS A 406 9.84 -27.73 41.39
C LYS A 406 9.99 -27.42 42.88
N ARG A 407 9.79 -26.17 43.29
CA ARG A 407 9.82 -25.77 44.71
C ARG A 407 8.70 -26.44 45.51
N THR A 408 7.47 -26.48 45.00
CA THR A 408 6.33 -27.11 45.68
C THR A 408 6.37 -28.64 45.64
N GLY A 409 6.87 -29.23 44.55
CA GLY A 409 7.04 -30.69 44.41
C GLY A 409 8.13 -31.29 45.31
N SER A 410 9.19 -30.52 45.62
CA SER A 410 10.27 -30.96 46.52
C SER A 410 9.82 -31.16 47.97
N GLY A 411 8.69 -30.56 48.40
CA GLY A 411 8.14 -30.73 49.75
C GLY A 411 7.38 -32.05 49.96
N ARG A 412 6.70 -32.59 48.93
CA ARG A 412 5.96 -33.86 49.05
C ARG A 412 6.85 -35.10 48.97
N GLY A 413 7.99 -35.02 48.28
CA GLY A 413 8.96 -36.12 48.18
C GLY A 413 9.72 -36.41 49.49
N LYS A 414 9.97 -35.38 50.30
CA LYS A 414 10.67 -35.53 51.59
C LYS A 414 9.79 -36.07 52.72
N LYS A 415 8.45 -35.94 52.60
CA LYS A 415 7.50 -36.52 53.57
C LYS A 415 7.22 -38.00 53.28
N ARG A 416 7.14 -38.40 51.99
CA ARG A 416 7.00 -39.82 51.61
C ARG A 416 8.24 -40.67 51.84
N LYS A 417 9.45 -40.10 51.75
CA LYS A 417 10.68 -40.85 52.06
C LYS A 417 10.95 -41.00 53.58
N ARG A 418 10.20 -40.30 54.44
CA ARG A 418 10.37 -40.39 55.90
C ARG A 418 9.35 -41.34 56.57
N GLU A 419 8.41 -41.89 55.82
CA GLU A 419 7.43 -42.88 56.31
C GLU A 419 7.76 -44.32 55.86
N ASP A 420 8.75 -44.53 54.98
CA ASP A 420 9.17 -45.85 54.47
C ASP A 420 10.53 -46.35 55.02
N GLU A 421 11.14 -45.64 55.99
CA GLU A 421 12.44 -46.02 56.60
C GLU A 421 12.35 -46.31 58.13
N GLU A 422 11.16 -46.57 58.67
CA GLU A 422 10.96 -46.92 60.10
C GLU A 422 10.76 -48.43 60.39
N ASP A 423 11.07 -49.32 59.45
CA ASP A 423 11.13 -50.77 59.72
C ASP A 423 12.41 -51.40 59.16
N LYS A 424 13.50 -51.29 59.93
CA LYS A 424 14.57 -52.32 60.08
C LYS A 424 15.69 -51.82 61.01
N GLU A 425 15.49 -52.03 62.31
CA GLU A 425 16.58 -52.21 63.26
C GLU A 425 16.99 -53.68 63.38
N GLN A 426 18.21 -53.88 63.89
CA GLN A 426 18.98 -55.12 64.21
C GLN A 426 19.97 -55.56 63.09
N ALA A 427 21.28 -55.64 63.31
CA ALA A 427 22.08 -55.59 64.54
C ALA A 427 23.58 -55.35 64.24
N GLY A 428 24.27 -54.71 65.20
CA GLY A 428 25.68 -54.92 65.59
C GLY A 428 26.79 -54.46 64.63
N GLY A 429 27.79 -53.67 65.02
CA GLY A 429 28.21 -53.24 66.35
C GLY A 429 29.30 -52.15 66.29
N ASP A 430 29.62 -51.67 67.47
CA ASP A 430 30.48 -50.53 67.82
C ASP A 430 31.95 -50.63 67.38
N VAL A 431 32.61 -49.48 67.23
CA VAL A 431 33.76 -49.03 68.05
C VAL A 431 34.34 -47.70 67.51
N GLU A 432 34.33 -46.68 68.39
CA GLU A 432 35.27 -45.54 68.60
C GLU A 432 35.72 -44.62 67.44
N GLN A 433 36.06 -43.35 67.61
CA GLN A 433 35.69 -42.20 68.45
C GLN A 433 36.41 -40.97 67.78
N PRO A 434 36.04 -39.73 68.12
CA PRO A 434 36.31 -38.53 67.32
C PRO A 434 37.50 -37.68 67.82
N SER A 435 37.97 -36.75 67.00
CA SER A 435 38.60 -35.50 67.48
C SER A 435 38.47 -34.43 66.38
N ALA A 436 37.68 -33.37 66.64
CA ALA A 436 38.13 -32.05 67.13
C ALA A 436 38.73 -31.17 66.00
N ALA A 437 38.52 -29.87 65.88
CA ALA A 437 37.64 -28.89 66.49
C ALA A 437 37.82 -27.58 65.66
N ASN A 438 36.84 -26.69 65.79
CA ASN A 438 36.94 -25.21 65.73
C ASN A 438 37.37 -24.48 64.44
N GLY A 439 36.57 -23.46 64.09
CA GLY A 439 37.07 -22.28 63.37
C GLY A 439 36.04 -21.39 62.68
N ASN A 440 35.36 -20.55 63.45
CA ASN A 440 34.86 -19.20 63.11
C ASN A 440 33.89 -18.94 61.94
N ILE A 441 32.65 -18.67 62.36
CA ILE A 441 31.82 -17.47 62.11
C ILE A 441 32.44 -16.42 61.16
N GLY A 442 31.79 -16.25 60.02
CA GLY A 442 31.81 -15.04 59.19
C GLY A 442 30.47 -14.93 58.48
N ALA A 443 29.54 -14.21 59.09
CA ALA A 443 28.23 -13.92 58.51
C ALA A 443 28.42 -13.06 57.25
N SER A 444 28.32 -13.67 56.07
CA SER A 444 27.98 -12.96 54.84
C SER A 444 26.55 -13.31 54.48
N VAL A 445 25.67 -12.33 54.67
CA VAL A 445 24.33 -12.31 54.12
C VAL A 445 24.51 -12.32 52.60
N SER A 446 24.52 -13.50 52.00
CA SER A 446 24.38 -13.66 50.56
C SER A 446 22.91 -13.44 50.22
N THR A 447 22.60 -12.20 49.88
CA THR A 447 21.40 -11.84 49.12
C THR A 447 21.28 -12.83 47.97
N SER A 448 20.24 -13.66 48.00
CA SER A 448 19.91 -14.59 46.91
C SER A 448 19.60 -13.76 45.68
N ASP A 449 20.60 -13.58 44.82
CA ASP A 449 20.47 -12.88 43.55
C ASP A 449 19.39 -13.60 42.73
N GLN A 450 18.27 -12.91 42.48
CA GLN A 450 17.18 -13.43 41.66
C GLN A 450 17.68 -13.52 40.21
N GLN A 451 18.37 -14.61 39.88
CA GLN A 451 18.98 -14.80 38.57
C GLN A 451 17.88 -14.84 37.50
N THR A 452 17.78 -13.79 36.69
CA THR A 452 16.81 -13.68 35.60
C THR A 452 17.01 -14.83 34.61
N PRO A 453 15.95 -15.51 34.13
CA PRO A 453 16.11 -16.65 33.24
C PRO A 453 16.75 -16.23 31.92
N SER A 454 17.69 -17.03 31.39
CA SER A 454 18.33 -16.73 30.11
C SER A 454 17.33 -16.79 28.95
N PHE A 455 17.45 -15.82 28.04
CA PHE A 455 16.70 -15.72 26.80
C PHE A 455 17.67 -15.37 25.66
N THR A 456 17.83 -16.30 24.71
CA THR A 456 18.85 -16.21 23.65
C THR A 456 18.24 -16.17 22.26
N ILE A 457 18.73 -15.25 21.43
CA ILE A 457 18.21 -14.97 20.08
C ILE A 457 19.35 -15.14 19.06
N LEU A 458 19.07 -15.77 17.93
CA LEU A 458 19.95 -15.80 16.76
C LEU A 458 19.34 -14.96 15.63
N ASP A 459 20.07 -13.91 15.23
CA ASP A 459 19.87 -13.22 13.96
C ASP A 459 20.80 -13.88 12.92
N ALA A 460 20.24 -14.78 12.10
CA ALA A 460 21.03 -15.73 11.31
C ALA A 460 21.70 -15.09 10.07
N LEU A 461 21.11 -14.03 9.53
CA LEU A 461 21.60 -13.28 8.36
C LEU A 461 21.54 -11.77 8.65
N SER A 462 22.47 -11.32 9.49
CA SER A 462 22.33 -10.07 10.24
C SER A 462 22.77 -8.81 9.49
N ALA A 463 23.54 -8.93 8.39
CA ALA A 463 23.98 -7.82 7.57
C ALA A 463 24.68 -6.71 8.40
N THR A 464 24.03 -5.56 8.56
CA THR A 464 24.55 -4.43 9.36
C THR A 464 24.48 -4.66 10.87
N GLY A 465 23.79 -5.70 11.33
CA GLY A 465 23.48 -5.91 12.74
C GLY A 465 22.17 -5.28 13.20
N LEU A 466 21.41 -4.60 12.32
CA LEU A 466 20.27 -3.78 12.74
C LEU A 466 19.21 -4.56 13.53
N ARG A 467 18.81 -5.75 13.06
CA ARG A 467 17.86 -6.61 13.80
C ARG A 467 18.41 -6.97 15.18
N ALA A 468 19.65 -7.44 15.24
CA ALA A 468 20.31 -7.76 16.51
C ALA A 468 20.42 -6.56 17.47
N LEU A 469 20.74 -5.37 16.97
CA LEU A 469 20.79 -4.12 17.75
C LEU A 469 19.43 -3.79 18.35
N ARG A 470 18.36 -3.90 17.56
CA ARG A 470 16.98 -3.66 18.02
C ARG A 470 16.55 -4.72 19.02
N TYR A 471 16.83 -6.00 18.78
CA TYR A 471 16.52 -7.08 19.73
C TYR A 471 17.24 -6.91 21.08
N ALA A 472 18.49 -6.44 21.08
CA ALA A 472 19.23 -6.20 22.31
C ALA A 472 18.79 -4.92 23.06
N SER A 473 18.32 -3.89 22.35
CA SER A 473 17.97 -2.58 22.95
C SER A 473 16.48 -2.41 23.31
N GLU A 474 15.59 -3.13 22.61
CA GLU A 474 14.14 -2.97 22.73
C GLU A 474 13.45 -4.13 23.48
N ILE A 475 14.11 -5.29 23.63
CA ILE A 475 13.60 -6.44 24.38
C ILE A 475 14.33 -6.52 25.74
N PRO A 476 13.66 -6.21 26.86
CA PRO A 476 14.34 -5.90 28.12
C PRO A 476 14.98 -7.11 28.82
N PHE A 477 14.54 -8.33 28.52
CA PHE A 477 15.01 -9.56 29.16
C PHE A 477 15.94 -10.39 28.27
N THR A 478 16.37 -9.85 27.13
CA THR A 478 17.31 -10.54 26.24
C THR A 478 18.67 -10.65 26.91
N THR A 479 19.18 -11.87 27.03
CA THR A 479 20.48 -12.12 27.67
C THR A 479 21.63 -12.24 26.68
N CYS A 480 21.37 -12.72 25.47
CA CYS A 480 22.37 -12.83 24.42
C CYS A 480 21.71 -12.82 23.04
N VAL A 481 22.25 -12.03 22.13
CA VAL A 481 21.91 -12.03 20.71
C VAL A 481 23.15 -12.43 19.93
N VAL A 482 23.09 -13.53 19.18
CA VAL A 482 24.13 -13.84 18.20
C VAL A 482 23.73 -13.24 16.86
N ALA A 483 24.62 -12.46 16.28
CA ALA A 483 24.43 -11.82 14.99
C ALA A 483 25.39 -12.48 13.99
N ASN A 484 24.86 -13.31 13.10
CA ASN A 484 25.64 -14.09 12.16
C ASN A 484 25.59 -13.49 10.75
N ASP A 485 26.72 -13.45 10.05
CA ASP A 485 26.77 -13.14 8.62
C ASP A 485 27.93 -13.89 7.95
N LEU A 486 27.76 -14.21 6.66
CA LEU A 486 28.79 -14.86 5.85
C LEU A 486 29.88 -13.87 5.42
N SER A 487 29.53 -12.58 5.28
CA SER A 487 30.44 -11.56 4.79
C SER A 487 31.30 -10.97 5.90
N SER A 488 32.63 -11.02 5.72
CA SER A 488 33.58 -10.40 6.64
C SER A 488 33.41 -8.88 6.73
N SER A 489 33.04 -8.22 5.63
CA SER A 489 32.78 -6.77 5.61
C SER A 489 31.49 -6.42 6.36
N ALA A 490 30.47 -7.26 6.30
CA ALA A 490 29.24 -7.10 7.09
C ALA A 490 29.54 -7.21 8.58
N ILE A 491 30.34 -8.21 8.98
CA ILE A 491 30.77 -8.40 10.38
C ILE A 491 31.61 -7.23 10.90
N GLN A 492 32.53 -6.69 10.11
CA GLN A 492 33.29 -5.50 10.52
C GLN A 492 32.37 -4.32 10.83
N ARG A 493 31.41 -4.04 9.95
CA ARG A 493 30.43 -2.96 10.15
C ARG A 493 29.51 -3.21 11.32
N MET A 494 29.07 -4.46 11.48
CA MET A 494 28.25 -4.89 12.60
C MET A 494 28.98 -4.65 13.93
N LYS A 495 30.28 -4.96 14.03
CA LYS A 495 31.10 -4.66 15.21
C LYS A 495 31.10 -3.16 15.52
N THR A 496 31.39 -2.32 14.51
CA THR A 496 31.33 -0.86 14.66
C THR A 496 29.96 -0.37 15.12
N ASN A 497 28.87 -0.90 14.55
CA ASN A 497 27.51 -0.52 14.98
C ASN A 497 27.22 -0.99 16.42
N VAL A 498 27.64 -2.20 16.80
CA VAL A 498 27.47 -2.73 18.16
C VAL A 498 28.22 -1.89 19.19
N GLU A 499 29.44 -1.47 18.86
CA GLU A 499 30.27 -0.57 19.67
C GLU A 499 29.62 0.81 19.79
N TYR A 500 29.18 1.41 18.68
CA TYR A 500 28.52 2.72 18.66
C TYR A 500 27.25 2.77 19.52
N ASN A 501 26.48 1.68 19.59
CA ASN A 501 25.28 1.58 20.43
C ASN A 501 25.58 1.13 21.87
N GLY A 502 26.82 0.79 22.22
CA GLY A 502 27.19 0.30 23.55
C GLY A 502 26.62 -1.08 23.92
N LEU A 503 26.30 -1.92 22.91
CA LEU A 503 25.59 -3.20 23.10
C LEU A 503 26.51 -4.44 23.07
N GLY A 504 27.83 -4.25 23.11
CA GLY A 504 28.82 -5.35 23.00
C GLY A 504 28.74 -6.42 24.10
N LYS A 505 28.08 -6.14 25.23
CA LYS A 505 27.84 -7.14 26.29
C LYS A 505 26.75 -8.15 25.92
N LEU A 506 25.76 -7.72 25.11
CA LEU A 506 24.58 -8.52 24.75
C LEU A 506 24.73 -9.17 23.37
N ILE A 507 25.39 -8.48 22.43
CA ILE A 507 25.50 -8.92 21.03
C ILE A 507 26.83 -9.59 20.78
N ARG A 508 26.80 -10.78 20.17
CA ARG A 508 27.97 -11.57 19.78
C ARG A 508 27.99 -11.72 18.26
N PRO A 509 28.88 -11.00 17.54
CA PRO A 509 29.06 -11.18 16.11
C PRO A 509 29.69 -12.55 15.79
N ASN A 510 29.18 -13.25 14.79
CA ASN A 510 29.72 -14.52 14.29
C ASN A 510 29.93 -14.47 12.77
N LEU A 511 31.13 -14.83 12.31
CA LEU A 511 31.45 -14.94 10.89
C LEU A 511 31.26 -16.40 10.44
N GLY A 512 30.26 -16.67 9.59
CA GLY A 512 30.05 -18.02 9.05
C GLY A 512 28.77 -18.20 8.25
N ASP A 513 28.69 -19.32 7.53
CA ASP A 513 27.44 -19.77 6.89
C ASP A 513 26.41 -20.09 7.96
N ALA A 514 25.22 -19.49 7.85
CA ALA A 514 24.15 -19.63 8.82
C ALA A 514 23.72 -21.09 9.07
N ARG A 515 23.73 -21.95 8.03
CA ARG A 515 23.40 -23.37 8.16
C ARG A 515 24.47 -24.10 8.93
N ALA A 516 25.74 -23.89 8.56
CA ALA A 516 26.87 -24.51 9.25
C ALA A 516 26.91 -24.08 10.72
N TYR A 517 26.66 -22.80 11.00
CA TYR A 517 26.56 -22.29 12.36
C TYR A 517 25.44 -22.98 13.14
N MET A 518 24.21 -23.01 12.61
CA MET A 518 23.07 -23.66 13.27
C MET A 518 23.28 -25.18 13.49
N TYR A 519 23.86 -25.90 12.52
CA TYR A 519 24.21 -27.31 12.70
C TYR A 519 25.30 -27.53 13.73
N SER A 520 26.27 -26.61 13.84
CA SER A 520 27.34 -26.73 14.84
C SER A 520 26.81 -26.73 16.27
N LEU A 521 25.64 -26.10 16.51
CA LEU A 521 24.98 -26.05 17.82
C LEU A 521 24.49 -27.42 18.32
N LEU A 522 24.36 -28.41 17.43
CA LEU A 522 23.89 -29.75 17.76
C LEU A 522 24.94 -30.58 18.50
N ASN A 523 26.23 -30.32 18.25
CA ASN A 523 27.33 -31.16 18.68
C ASN A 523 28.19 -30.54 19.81
N GLN A 524 27.80 -29.38 20.35
CA GLN A 524 28.60 -28.73 21.38
C GLN A 524 28.32 -29.32 22.77
N PRO A 525 29.32 -29.94 23.44
CA PRO A 525 29.21 -30.24 24.86
C PRO A 525 29.04 -28.94 25.65
N SER A 526 28.26 -29.01 26.73
CA SER A 526 27.93 -27.91 27.65
C SER A 526 29.15 -27.40 28.45
N THR A 527 30.29 -27.15 27.81
CA THR A 527 31.52 -26.65 28.46
C THR A 527 31.78 -25.20 28.04
N GLN A 528 31.83 -24.30 29.04
CA GLN A 528 31.84 -22.84 28.89
C GLN A 528 33.17 -22.22 28.39
N ASN A 529 34.05 -22.94 27.69
CA ASN A 529 35.44 -22.49 27.48
C ASN A 529 35.74 -21.86 26.10
N SER A 530 34.72 -21.63 25.26
CA SER A 530 34.86 -20.90 24.00
C SER A 530 33.91 -19.71 24.05
N GLY A 531 34.35 -18.49 23.72
CA GLY A 531 33.53 -17.27 23.70
C GLY A 531 32.29 -17.29 22.78
N THR A 532 31.98 -18.43 22.15
CA THR A 532 30.77 -18.73 21.39
C THR A 532 29.60 -19.09 22.30
N HIS A 533 28.38 -18.63 22.00
CA HIS A 533 27.17 -19.15 22.66
C HIS A 533 27.09 -20.67 22.47
N ALA A 534 26.98 -21.42 23.56
CA ALA A 534 26.90 -22.88 23.55
C ALA A 534 25.43 -23.34 23.57
N GLY A 535 25.01 -24.03 22.51
CA GLY A 535 23.71 -24.70 22.41
C GLY A 535 22.64 -23.95 21.60
N LYS A 536 21.42 -24.48 21.66
CA LYS A 536 20.25 -24.02 20.89
C LYS A 536 19.73 -22.65 21.34
N PHE A 537 18.95 -21.98 20.50
CA PHE A 537 18.38 -20.65 20.79
C PHE A 537 16.90 -20.69 21.19
N ASP A 538 16.47 -19.77 22.07
CA ASP A 538 15.03 -19.59 22.36
C ASP A 538 14.29 -19.01 21.14
N VAL A 539 14.98 -18.19 20.34
CA VAL A 539 14.47 -17.59 19.10
C VAL A 539 15.50 -17.66 17.97
N ILE A 540 15.08 -18.04 16.77
CA ILE A 540 15.88 -17.92 15.54
C ILE A 540 15.13 -17.07 14.55
N ASP A 541 15.79 -16.05 13.99
CA ASP A 541 15.25 -15.20 12.92
C ASP A 541 16.00 -15.44 11.60
N LEU A 542 15.27 -15.89 10.58
CA LEU A 542 15.73 -16.10 9.22
C LEU A 542 15.20 -14.98 8.32
N ASP A 543 16.09 -14.07 7.91
CA ASP A 543 15.75 -12.96 7.01
C ASP A 543 16.68 -12.87 5.78
N PRO A 544 16.74 -13.90 4.93
CA PRO A 544 17.61 -13.89 3.76
C PRO A 544 17.07 -13.03 2.62
N TYR A 545 17.95 -12.65 1.69
CA TYR A 545 17.52 -12.18 0.38
C TYR A 545 16.92 -13.33 -0.43
N GLY A 546 15.64 -13.21 -0.81
CA GLY A 546 14.94 -14.24 -1.56
C GLY A 546 14.24 -15.23 -0.63
N THR A 547 14.70 -16.48 -0.60
CA THR A 547 14.01 -17.59 0.06
C THR A 547 14.71 -18.04 1.35
N ALA A 548 13.93 -18.42 2.36
CA ALA A 548 14.43 -19.06 3.57
C ALA A 548 14.54 -20.59 3.48
N ALA A 549 14.04 -21.21 2.41
CA ALA A 549 14.00 -22.67 2.28
C ALA A 549 15.34 -23.38 2.57
N PRO A 550 16.51 -22.91 2.08
CA PRO A 550 17.79 -23.57 2.36
C PRO A 550 18.20 -23.59 3.85
N PHE A 551 17.61 -22.72 4.66
CA PHE A 551 17.94 -22.54 6.08
C PHE A 551 16.93 -23.21 7.01
N MET A 552 15.74 -23.58 6.51
CA MET A 552 14.63 -24.11 7.30
C MET A 552 15.03 -25.36 8.10
N ASP A 553 15.73 -26.30 7.46
CA ASP A 553 16.12 -27.58 8.08
C ASP A 553 17.10 -27.38 9.26
N ALA A 554 18.13 -26.57 9.06
CA ALA A 554 19.08 -26.23 10.12
C ALA A 554 18.42 -25.44 11.26
N ALA A 555 17.47 -24.56 10.94
CA ALA A 555 16.79 -23.72 11.92
C ALA A 555 15.83 -24.50 12.82
N VAL A 556 15.03 -25.44 12.28
CA VAL A 556 14.15 -26.27 13.11
C VAL A 556 14.93 -27.15 14.08
N GLN A 557 16.17 -27.51 13.73
CA GLN A 557 17.05 -28.27 14.62
C GLN A 557 17.81 -27.38 15.63
N GLY A 558 18.15 -26.15 15.24
CA GLY A 558 18.89 -25.17 16.06
C GLY A 558 18.04 -24.46 17.12
N VAL A 559 16.71 -24.45 16.98
CA VAL A 559 15.79 -23.85 17.95
C VAL A 559 15.53 -24.79 19.15
N LYS A 560 15.41 -24.22 20.36
CA LYS A 560 15.05 -24.97 21.59
C LYS A 560 13.66 -25.58 21.47
N ASP A 561 13.40 -26.61 22.27
CA ASP A 561 12.06 -27.18 22.42
C ASP A 561 11.09 -26.13 23.00
N GLY A 562 10.02 -25.82 22.24
CA GLY A 562 9.10 -24.73 22.53
C GLY A 562 9.65 -23.35 22.16
N GLY A 563 10.70 -23.26 21.35
CA GLY A 563 11.25 -21.99 20.88
C GLY A 563 10.51 -21.41 19.67
N LEU A 564 10.83 -20.17 19.34
CA LEU A 564 10.21 -19.41 18.25
C LEU A 564 11.12 -19.36 17.03
N LEU A 565 10.57 -19.70 15.88
CA LEU A 565 11.21 -19.51 14.58
C LEU A 565 10.49 -18.38 13.84
N CYS A 566 11.24 -17.34 13.47
CA CYS A 566 10.78 -16.24 12.64
C CYS A 566 11.36 -16.41 11.24
N VAL A 567 10.52 -16.44 10.21
CA VAL A 567 10.93 -16.72 8.82
C VAL A 567 10.42 -15.64 7.89
N THR A 568 11.32 -15.00 7.14
CA THR A 568 10.97 -14.10 6.03
C THR A 568 11.31 -14.76 4.69
N CYS A 569 10.39 -14.67 3.72
CA CYS A 569 10.64 -15.01 2.32
C CYS A 569 10.25 -13.83 1.42
N THR A 570 11.21 -13.22 0.72
CA THR A 570 10.99 -12.09 -0.21
C THR A 570 10.84 -12.52 -1.67
N ASP A 571 10.86 -13.82 -1.97
CA ASP A 571 10.70 -14.41 -3.30
C ASP A 571 9.23 -14.60 -3.71
N ALA A 572 8.38 -13.58 -3.54
CA ALA A 572 6.94 -13.65 -3.83
C ALA A 572 6.60 -14.09 -5.26
N GLY A 573 7.48 -13.82 -6.22
CA GLY A 573 7.35 -14.34 -7.60
C GLY A 573 7.42 -15.86 -7.70
N VAL A 574 7.89 -16.56 -6.67
CA VAL A 574 7.95 -18.03 -6.58
C VAL A 574 6.79 -18.57 -5.76
N TRP A 575 6.57 -18.07 -4.53
CA TRP A 575 5.55 -18.64 -3.63
C TRP A 575 4.14 -18.09 -3.84
N ALA A 576 3.95 -16.88 -4.38
CA ALA A 576 2.64 -16.24 -4.60
C ALA A 576 2.28 -16.01 -6.08
N SER A 577 2.97 -16.70 -6.99
CA SER A 577 2.79 -16.57 -8.44
C SER A 577 2.86 -17.95 -9.10
N ASN A 578 2.29 -18.04 -10.30
CA ASN A 578 2.33 -19.24 -11.14
C ASN A 578 3.50 -19.24 -12.14
N GLY A 579 4.42 -18.28 -12.06
CA GLY A 579 5.50 -18.12 -13.03
C GLY A 579 6.63 -19.15 -12.92
N TYR A 580 6.83 -19.74 -11.74
CA TYR A 580 7.95 -20.68 -11.47
C TYR A 580 7.51 -21.88 -10.60
N PRO A 581 6.53 -22.70 -11.06
CA PRO A 581 6.02 -23.82 -10.28
C PRO A 581 7.08 -24.88 -9.94
N GLU A 582 8.00 -25.15 -10.87
CA GLU A 582 9.11 -26.08 -10.67
C GLU A 582 10.06 -25.60 -9.57
N LYS A 583 10.34 -24.29 -9.53
CA LYS A 583 11.19 -23.69 -8.49
C LYS A 583 10.50 -23.69 -7.14
N ALA A 584 9.20 -23.38 -7.10
CA ALA A 584 8.41 -23.42 -5.88
C ALA A 584 8.40 -24.84 -5.28
N TYR A 585 8.23 -25.86 -6.12
CA TYR A 585 8.29 -27.27 -5.68
C TYR A 585 9.67 -27.63 -5.11
N ALA A 586 10.75 -27.23 -5.80
CA ALA A 586 12.11 -27.51 -5.33
C ALA A 586 12.44 -26.85 -3.98
N LEU A 587 11.87 -25.68 -3.68
CA LEU A 587 12.12 -24.93 -2.44
C LEU A 587 11.18 -25.34 -1.29
N TYR A 588 9.89 -25.51 -1.57
CA TYR A 588 8.86 -25.64 -0.55
C TYR A 588 8.15 -27.01 -0.53
N GLY A 589 8.45 -27.90 -1.49
CA GLY A 589 7.84 -29.23 -1.58
C GLY A 589 6.43 -29.25 -2.18
N GLY A 590 5.93 -28.13 -2.70
CA GLY A 590 4.61 -28.02 -3.32
C GLY A 590 4.54 -26.96 -4.40
N VAL A 591 3.51 -27.03 -5.25
CA VAL A 591 3.29 -26.07 -6.34
C VAL A 591 2.28 -24.98 -5.94
N PRO A 592 2.46 -23.73 -6.41
CA PRO A 592 1.59 -22.61 -6.09
C PRO A 592 0.24 -22.73 -6.79
N ILE A 593 -0.72 -21.93 -6.31
CA ILE A 593 -2.04 -21.79 -6.90
C ILE A 593 -2.16 -20.44 -7.61
N LYS A 594 -2.90 -20.45 -8.71
CA LYS A 594 -3.17 -19.28 -9.54
C LYS A 594 -4.45 -18.58 -9.11
N GLY A 595 -4.48 -17.26 -9.17
CA GLY A 595 -5.64 -16.42 -8.84
C GLY A 595 -5.44 -15.55 -7.61
N SER A 596 -6.51 -14.87 -7.18
CA SER A 596 -6.44 -13.83 -6.14
C SER A 596 -5.93 -14.32 -4.78
N HIS A 597 -6.10 -15.61 -4.50
CA HIS A 597 -5.76 -16.28 -3.25
C HIS A 597 -4.32 -16.85 -3.24
N SER A 598 -3.51 -16.59 -4.28
CA SER A 598 -2.14 -17.09 -4.39
C SER A 598 -1.24 -16.69 -3.21
N HIS A 599 -1.45 -15.49 -2.65
CA HIS A 599 -0.67 -15.01 -1.50
C HIS A 599 -0.86 -15.88 -0.26
N GLU A 600 -2.10 -16.29 0.05
CA GLU A 600 -2.37 -17.24 1.13
C GLU A 600 -1.87 -18.65 0.77
N GLY A 601 -2.06 -19.09 -0.48
CA GLY A 601 -1.51 -20.34 -0.98
C GLY A 601 -0.01 -20.46 -0.75
N GLY A 602 0.74 -19.39 -0.99
CA GLY A 602 2.16 -19.37 -0.76
C GLY A 602 2.58 -19.31 0.71
N LEU A 603 1.81 -18.66 1.59
CA LEU A 603 2.02 -18.80 3.05
C LEU A 603 1.86 -20.26 3.47
N ARG A 604 0.86 -20.96 2.93
CA ARG A 604 0.63 -22.38 3.18
C ARG A 604 1.73 -23.27 2.62
N LEU A 605 2.37 -22.90 1.50
CA LEU A 605 3.55 -23.59 0.97
C LEU A 605 4.76 -23.44 1.89
N ILE A 606 5.03 -22.22 2.37
CA ILE A 606 6.14 -21.96 3.30
C ILE A 606 5.96 -22.77 4.59
N LEU A 607 4.74 -22.77 5.15
CA LEU A 607 4.40 -23.57 6.31
C LEU A 607 4.53 -25.07 6.06
N HIS A 608 4.15 -25.55 4.87
CA HIS A 608 4.33 -26.96 4.48
C HIS A 608 5.82 -27.35 4.41
N GLY A 609 6.67 -26.50 3.82
CA GLY A 609 8.12 -26.70 3.81
C GLY A 609 8.71 -26.78 5.23
N LEU A 610 8.31 -25.89 6.12
CA LEU A 610 8.71 -25.92 7.53
C LEU A 610 8.22 -27.18 8.26
N ALA A 611 6.95 -27.55 8.07
CA ALA A 611 6.34 -28.71 8.72
C ALA A 611 7.01 -30.02 8.29
N THR A 612 7.29 -30.17 6.99
CA THR A 612 7.93 -31.36 6.43
C THR A 612 9.41 -31.45 6.82
N SER A 613 10.14 -30.33 6.89
CA SER A 613 11.49 -30.29 7.46
C SER A 613 11.51 -30.67 8.94
N ALA A 614 10.61 -30.13 9.76
CA ALA A 614 10.53 -30.45 11.18
C ALA A 614 10.14 -31.91 11.46
N ALA A 615 9.16 -32.43 10.69
CA ALA A 615 8.61 -33.77 10.86
C ALA A 615 9.67 -34.88 10.78
N LYS A 616 10.69 -34.71 9.91
CA LYS A 616 11.82 -35.66 9.77
C LYS A 616 12.57 -35.92 11.08
N TYR A 617 12.53 -34.97 12.02
CA TYR A 617 13.26 -35.00 13.27
C TYR A 617 12.37 -35.20 14.51
N GLY A 618 11.11 -35.61 14.33
CA GLY A 618 10.15 -35.75 15.42
C GLY A 618 9.74 -34.42 16.05
N LEU A 619 9.89 -33.32 15.30
CA LEU A 619 9.51 -31.97 15.69
C LEU A 619 8.20 -31.59 15.00
N ALA A 620 7.27 -31.05 15.76
CA ALA A 620 6.01 -30.51 15.25
C ALA A 620 6.09 -28.97 15.26
N ILE A 621 5.36 -28.37 14.31
CA ILE A 621 5.25 -26.92 14.21
C ILE A 621 3.86 -26.46 14.58
N GLU A 622 3.78 -25.29 15.21
CA GLU A 622 2.54 -24.56 15.47
C GLU A 622 2.67 -23.15 14.90
N PRO A 623 1.96 -22.83 13.80
CA PRO A 623 1.92 -21.47 13.26
C PRO A 623 1.27 -20.52 14.28
N LEU A 624 1.98 -19.46 14.65
CA LEU A 624 1.46 -18.43 15.55
C LEU A 624 0.93 -17.21 14.78
N LEU A 625 1.62 -16.81 13.72
CA LEU A 625 1.26 -15.67 12.88
C LEU A 625 1.92 -15.82 11.50
N SER A 626 1.17 -15.66 10.41
CA SER A 626 1.66 -15.91 9.04
C SER A 626 1.15 -14.82 8.10
N LEU A 627 1.96 -13.81 7.82
CA LEU A 627 1.52 -12.61 7.10
C LEU A 627 2.10 -12.53 5.69
N SER A 628 1.24 -12.22 4.71
CA SER A 628 1.66 -11.75 3.39
C SER A 628 1.69 -10.22 3.40
N ILE A 629 2.89 -9.63 3.29
CA ILE A 629 3.11 -8.19 3.47
C ILE A 629 3.78 -7.63 2.21
N ASP A 630 2.97 -7.04 1.34
CA ASP A 630 3.38 -6.45 0.06
C ASP A 630 4.13 -7.43 -0.87
N PHE A 631 5.44 -7.58 -0.66
CA PHE A 631 6.36 -8.36 -1.50
C PHE A 631 7.09 -9.47 -0.73
N TYR A 632 6.81 -9.66 0.55
CA TYR A 632 7.40 -10.73 1.35
C TYR A 632 6.37 -11.43 2.23
N ALA A 633 6.66 -12.68 2.58
CA ALA A 633 5.96 -13.44 3.60
C ALA A 633 6.74 -13.35 4.91
N ARG A 634 6.04 -13.21 6.04
CA ARG A 634 6.60 -13.28 7.38
C ARG A 634 5.83 -14.26 8.24
N VAL A 635 6.50 -15.31 8.71
CA VAL A 635 5.88 -16.39 9.46
C VAL A 635 6.57 -16.55 10.81
N PHE A 636 5.78 -16.65 11.87
CA PHE A 636 6.20 -16.93 13.24
C PHE A 636 5.67 -18.30 13.63
N VAL A 637 6.56 -19.22 13.96
CA VAL A 637 6.24 -20.62 14.22
C VAL A 637 6.85 -21.04 15.55
N ARG A 638 6.03 -21.66 16.40
CA ARG A 638 6.53 -22.37 17.58
C ARG A 638 6.93 -23.78 17.16
N VAL A 639 8.13 -24.20 17.54
CA VAL A 639 8.66 -25.53 17.24
C VAL A 639 8.87 -26.29 18.54
N HIS A 640 8.35 -27.52 18.61
CA HIS A 640 8.47 -28.35 19.79
C HIS A 640 8.64 -29.83 19.43
N ARG A 641 9.27 -30.57 20.33
CA ARG A 641 9.53 -31.99 20.17
C ARG A 641 8.32 -32.79 20.64
N SER A 642 7.56 -33.30 19.67
CA SER A 642 6.41 -34.16 19.94
C SER A 642 6.20 -35.12 18.76
N PRO A 643 6.80 -36.33 18.80
CA PRO A 643 6.56 -37.36 17.79
C PRO A 643 5.09 -37.75 17.66
N ALA A 644 4.28 -37.57 18.72
CA ALA A 644 2.84 -37.76 18.68
C ALA A 644 2.16 -36.71 17.79
N GLU A 645 2.55 -35.44 17.91
CA GLU A 645 1.96 -34.36 17.12
C GLU A 645 2.40 -34.37 15.66
N VAL A 646 3.61 -34.86 15.36
CA VAL A 646 4.08 -35.03 13.97
C VAL A 646 3.12 -35.89 13.14
N LYS A 647 2.38 -36.80 13.77
CA LYS A 647 1.40 -37.66 13.08
C LYS A 647 0.24 -36.85 12.46
N PHE A 648 -0.07 -35.66 12.96
CA PHE A 648 -1.11 -34.80 12.39
C PHE A 648 -0.64 -34.06 11.12
N THR A 649 0.68 -33.96 10.87
CA THR A 649 1.23 -33.22 9.71
C THR A 649 0.66 -33.70 8.37
N SER A 650 0.46 -35.01 8.21
CA SER A 650 -0.14 -35.59 7.00
C SER A 650 -1.63 -35.26 6.87
N GLY A 651 -2.35 -35.06 7.98
CA GLY A 651 -3.75 -34.61 7.99
C GLY A 651 -3.88 -33.10 7.75
N ASN A 652 -2.87 -32.35 8.18
CA ASN A 652 -2.73 -30.91 8.00
C ASN A 652 -2.01 -30.55 6.69
N THR A 653 -1.98 -31.47 5.71
CA THR A 653 -1.47 -31.22 4.37
C THR A 653 -2.59 -31.45 3.37
N MET A 654 -2.78 -30.51 2.43
CA MET A 654 -3.82 -30.58 1.41
C MET A 654 -3.30 -30.27 0.01
N LEU A 655 -3.99 -30.84 -0.98
CA LEU A 655 -4.00 -30.40 -2.36
C LEU A 655 -5.19 -29.46 -2.59
N VAL A 656 -5.10 -28.64 -3.63
CA VAL A 656 -6.17 -27.72 -4.04
C VAL A 656 -6.47 -27.92 -5.51
N PHE A 657 -7.71 -28.27 -5.84
CA PHE A 657 -8.22 -28.27 -7.21
C PHE A 657 -8.80 -26.89 -7.50
N ASN A 658 -8.20 -26.15 -8.43
CA ASN A 658 -8.50 -24.74 -8.67
C ASN A 658 -8.92 -24.50 -10.13
N CYS A 659 -10.07 -23.86 -10.34
CA CYS A 659 -10.60 -23.47 -11.64
C CYS A 659 -10.07 -22.07 -12.04
N ASP A 660 -8.78 -21.98 -12.30
CA ASP A 660 -8.05 -20.75 -12.63
C ASP A 660 -8.35 -20.18 -14.03
N SER A 661 -8.69 -21.05 -14.99
CA SER A 661 -9.01 -20.68 -16.38
C SER A 661 -10.49 -20.35 -16.57
N GLY A 662 -11.33 -20.70 -15.59
CA GLY A 662 -12.77 -20.54 -15.63
C GLY A 662 -13.27 -19.51 -14.62
N CYS A 663 -13.99 -20.01 -13.61
CA CYS A 663 -14.74 -19.16 -12.68
C CYS A 663 -13.95 -18.76 -11.42
N GLY A 664 -12.79 -19.35 -11.17
CA GLY A 664 -11.97 -19.11 -9.97
C GLY A 664 -12.35 -19.94 -8.75
N ALA A 665 -13.30 -20.88 -8.88
CA ALA A 665 -13.69 -21.77 -7.80
C ALA A 665 -12.62 -22.80 -7.45
N TRP A 666 -12.56 -23.21 -6.18
CA TRP A 666 -11.60 -24.20 -5.70
C TRP A 666 -12.22 -25.23 -4.76
N THR A 667 -11.57 -26.39 -4.66
CA THR A 667 -11.90 -27.47 -3.72
C THR A 667 -10.62 -28.01 -3.10
N THR A 668 -10.62 -28.22 -1.78
CA THR A 668 -9.46 -28.78 -1.08
C THR A 668 -9.57 -30.30 -0.95
N GLN A 669 -8.42 -30.96 -0.96
CA GLN A 669 -8.28 -32.40 -0.77
C GLN A 669 -7.22 -32.66 0.30
N PRO A 670 -7.59 -33.13 1.50
CA PRO A 670 -6.60 -33.54 2.48
C PRO A 670 -5.85 -34.80 2.00
N LEU A 671 -4.57 -34.94 2.34
CA LEU A 671 -3.80 -36.14 2.02
C LEU A 671 -4.19 -37.34 2.89
N THR A 672 -4.47 -37.11 4.17
CA THR A 672 -4.95 -38.14 5.11
C THR A 672 -6.11 -37.61 5.94
N GLN A 673 -6.88 -38.51 6.55
CA GLN A 673 -7.91 -38.15 7.51
C GLN A 673 -7.47 -38.54 8.92
N THR A 674 -7.64 -37.59 9.84
CA THR A 674 -7.46 -37.83 11.27
C THR A 674 -8.82 -37.81 11.94
N LYS A 675 -9.22 -38.90 12.58
CA LYS A 675 -10.50 -39.03 13.28
C LYS A 675 -10.26 -39.37 14.75
N GLN A 676 -10.86 -38.59 15.64
CA GLN A 676 -10.89 -38.93 17.07
C GLN A 676 -11.86 -40.12 17.27
N ARG A 677 -11.42 -41.12 18.01
CA ARG A 677 -12.20 -42.29 18.42
C ARG A 677 -12.01 -42.50 19.91
N LEU A 678 -12.94 -43.19 20.56
CA LEU A 678 -12.80 -43.57 21.96
C LEU A 678 -12.21 -44.97 22.06
N ASP A 679 -11.26 -45.16 22.96
CA ASP A 679 -10.75 -46.49 23.30
C ASP A 679 -11.80 -47.29 24.11
N LYS A 680 -11.50 -48.56 24.41
CA LYS A 680 -12.37 -49.42 25.22
C LYS A 680 -12.63 -48.87 26.64
N LYS A 681 -11.86 -47.88 27.09
CA LYS A 681 -11.94 -47.25 28.41
C LYS A 681 -12.59 -45.85 28.35
N GLY A 682 -13.06 -45.42 27.17
CA GLY A 682 -13.66 -44.10 26.97
C GLY A 682 -12.67 -42.95 26.77
N ASN A 683 -11.37 -43.21 26.67
CA ASN A 683 -10.38 -42.16 26.40
C ASN A 683 -10.29 -41.85 24.90
N PRO A 684 -10.19 -40.57 24.51
CA PRO A 684 -10.01 -40.22 23.12
C PRO A 684 -8.61 -40.60 22.60
N TYR A 685 -8.56 -41.22 21.43
CA TYR A 685 -7.35 -41.44 20.64
C TYR A 685 -7.61 -41.07 19.18
N TYR A 686 -6.54 -40.75 18.43
CA TYR A 686 -6.66 -40.38 17.03
C TYR A 686 -6.32 -41.57 16.12
N HIS A 687 -7.23 -41.87 15.21
CA HIS A 687 -7.03 -42.81 14.11
C HIS A 687 -6.63 -42.04 12.85
N TYR A 688 -5.49 -42.41 12.27
CA TYR A 688 -4.96 -41.85 11.03
C TYR A 688 -5.27 -42.81 9.89
N GLY A 689 -6.01 -42.34 8.88
CA GLY A 689 -6.42 -43.16 7.74
C GLY A 689 -6.26 -42.42 6.41
N PHE A 690 -6.41 -43.15 5.32
CA PHE A 690 -6.40 -42.58 3.98
C PHE A 690 -7.57 -41.62 3.79
N ALA A 691 -7.31 -40.48 3.16
CA ALA A 691 -8.38 -39.65 2.63
C ALA A 691 -8.94 -40.31 1.37
N GLN A 692 -10.28 -40.35 1.25
CA GLN A 692 -10.92 -40.70 -0.01
C GLN A 692 -10.68 -39.56 -1.01
N GLY A 693 -10.36 -39.89 -2.26
CA GLY A 693 -10.20 -38.92 -3.34
C GLY A 693 -10.80 -39.42 -4.65
N PRO A 694 -10.82 -38.57 -5.70
CA PRO A 694 -10.62 -37.13 -5.65
C PRO A 694 -11.91 -36.38 -5.20
N THR A 695 -11.76 -35.28 -4.44
CA THR A 695 -12.89 -34.43 -4.02
C THR A 695 -13.50 -33.61 -5.16
N ALA A 696 -12.78 -33.47 -6.28
CA ALA A 696 -13.24 -32.76 -7.47
C ALA A 696 -12.85 -33.54 -8.73
N GLY A 697 -13.65 -33.41 -9.79
CA GLY A 697 -13.32 -33.95 -11.11
C GLY A 697 -12.20 -33.17 -11.81
N SER A 698 -11.84 -33.58 -13.03
CA SER A 698 -10.87 -32.87 -13.89
C SER A 698 -11.42 -31.54 -14.46
N HIS A 699 -12.73 -31.33 -14.35
CA HIS A 699 -13.44 -30.15 -14.80
C HIS A 699 -14.27 -29.59 -13.64
N CYS A 700 -14.40 -28.27 -13.59
CA CYS A 700 -15.11 -27.54 -12.56
C CYS A 700 -16.61 -27.81 -12.65
N GLU A 701 -17.21 -28.22 -11.54
CA GLU A 701 -18.65 -28.49 -11.47
C GLU A 701 -19.52 -27.24 -11.73
N HIS A 702 -19.00 -26.04 -11.48
CA HIS A 702 -19.75 -24.80 -11.66
C HIS A 702 -19.77 -24.33 -13.11
N CYS A 703 -18.61 -24.28 -13.79
CA CYS A 703 -18.50 -23.70 -15.15
C CYS A 703 -18.01 -24.67 -16.25
N GLY A 704 -17.60 -25.89 -15.89
CA GLY A 704 -17.13 -26.93 -16.82
C GLY A 704 -15.70 -26.73 -17.34
N PHE A 705 -14.95 -25.72 -16.89
CA PHE A 705 -13.56 -25.51 -17.30
C PHE A 705 -12.60 -26.41 -16.52
N LYS A 706 -11.40 -26.65 -17.07
CA LYS A 706 -10.36 -27.47 -16.43
C LYS A 706 -9.98 -26.95 -15.04
N THR A 707 -9.77 -27.89 -14.12
CA THR A 707 -9.24 -27.61 -12.78
C THR A 707 -7.77 -28.01 -12.71
N HIS A 708 -6.90 -27.09 -12.27
CA HIS A 708 -5.49 -27.37 -12.03
C HIS A 708 -5.24 -27.73 -10.58
N VAL A 709 -4.19 -28.53 -10.32
CA VAL A 709 -3.81 -28.97 -8.98
C VAL A 709 -2.73 -28.05 -8.42
N GLY A 710 -2.94 -27.57 -7.20
CA GLY A 710 -1.96 -26.87 -6.37
C GLY A 710 -1.62 -27.67 -5.10
N GLY A 711 -0.50 -27.34 -4.47
CA GLY A 711 0.01 -28.01 -3.26
C GLY A 711 1.04 -29.11 -3.56
N PRO A 712 1.33 -30.02 -2.61
CA PRO A 712 0.80 -30.03 -1.24
C PRO A 712 1.14 -28.75 -0.46
N MET A 713 0.22 -28.31 0.39
CA MET A 713 0.37 -27.12 1.21
C MET A 713 -0.30 -27.29 2.58
N TRP A 714 0.01 -26.41 3.52
CA TRP A 714 -0.53 -26.44 4.88
C TRP A 714 -2.05 -26.23 4.90
N ALA A 715 -2.76 -27.20 5.48
CA ALA A 715 -4.22 -27.20 5.64
C ALA A 715 -4.66 -26.74 7.04
N GLY A 716 -3.74 -26.57 7.99
CA GLY A 716 -4.04 -26.09 9.33
C GLY A 716 -4.30 -24.57 9.39
N PRO A 717 -4.59 -24.05 10.59
CA PRO A 717 -4.67 -22.61 10.85
C PRO A 717 -3.37 -21.88 10.49
N LEU A 718 -3.50 -20.64 10.03
CA LEU A 718 -2.35 -19.75 9.74
C LEU A 718 -1.87 -18.99 10.99
N HIS A 719 -2.72 -18.92 12.01
CA HIS A 719 -2.58 -18.03 13.15
C HIS A 719 -2.99 -18.72 14.45
N ASN A 720 -2.41 -18.28 15.56
CA ASN A 720 -2.91 -18.54 16.91
C ASN A 720 -3.55 -17.23 17.42
N PRO A 721 -4.87 -17.19 17.65
CA PRO A 721 -5.58 -15.94 18.00
C PRO A 721 -5.08 -15.34 19.32
N HIS A 722 -4.67 -16.17 20.28
CA HIS A 722 -4.13 -15.68 21.56
C HIS A 722 -2.77 -14.99 21.38
N PHE A 723 -1.94 -15.45 20.44
CA PHE A 723 -0.67 -14.79 20.14
C PHE A 723 -0.89 -13.41 19.52
N ILE A 724 -1.83 -13.31 18.57
CA ILE A 724 -2.18 -12.04 17.94
C ILE A 724 -2.76 -11.07 18.97
N GLN A 725 -3.72 -11.53 19.78
CA GLN A 725 -4.33 -10.70 20.82
C GLN A 725 -3.28 -10.19 21.81
N LYS A 726 -2.34 -11.05 22.23
CA LYS A 726 -1.25 -10.64 23.13
C LYS A 726 -0.39 -9.51 22.54
N ILE A 727 -0.11 -9.53 21.24
CA ILE A 727 0.62 -8.42 20.58
C ILE A 727 -0.25 -7.16 20.51
N LEU A 728 -1.54 -7.30 20.16
CA LEU A 728 -2.48 -6.17 20.11
C LEU A 728 -2.65 -5.49 21.48
N ASP A 729 -2.71 -6.27 22.56
CA ASP A 729 -2.80 -5.77 23.94
C ASP A 729 -1.58 -4.96 24.36
N MET A 730 -0.42 -5.20 23.75
CA MET A 730 0.81 -4.46 24.03
C MET A 730 0.89 -3.11 23.29
N LEU A 731 0.17 -2.94 22.18
CA LEU A 731 0.29 -1.75 21.33
C LEU A 731 -0.06 -0.42 22.02
N PRO A 732 -1.06 -0.33 22.92
CA PRO A 732 -1.39 0.92 23.61
C PRO A 732 -0.25 1.47 24.46
N ASP A 733 0.58 0.59 25.03
CA ASP A 733 1.67 0.95 25.96
C ASP A 733 3.02 1.18 25.26
N VAL A 734 3.07 0.97 23.94
CA VAL A 734 4.29 1.10 23.15
C VAL A 734 4.51 2.56 22.71
N ASP A 735 5.75 3.03 22.87
CA ASP A 735 6.18 4.35 22.45
C ASP A 735 6.12 4.50 20.91
N ARG A 736 5.25 5.40 20.43
CA ARG A 736 5.03 5.68 19.01
C ARG A 736 6.20 6.41 18.34
N ASP A 737 7.07 7.05 19.12
CA ASP A 737 8.29 7.67 18.62
C ASP A 737 9.40 6.64 18.36
N ILE A 738 9.30 5.45 18.97
CA ILE A 738 10.20 4.32 18.70
C ILE A 738 9.64 3.46 17.57
N TYR A 739 8.35 3.13 17.63
CA TYR A 739 7.70 2.23 16.68
C TYR A 739 6.77 3.00 15.75
N HIS A 740 7.32 3.58 14.69
CA HIS A 740 6.56 4.40 13.74
C HIS A 740 5.50 3.62 12.96
N THR A 741 5.55 2.27 12.95
CA THR A 741 4.61 1.45 12.18
C THR A 741 3.46 0.86 13.01
N VAL A 742 3.26 1.31 14.26
CA VAL A 742 2.22 0.78 15.18
C VAL A 742 0.82 0.76 14.57
N GLU A 743 0.40 1.82 13.87
CA GLU A 743 -0.94 1.87 13.27
C GLU A 743 -1.14 0.81 12.18
N ARG A 744 -0.07 0.52 11.43
CA ARG A 744 -0.06 -0.53 10.41
C ARG A 744 -0.06 -1.92 11.05
N ILE A 745 0.69 -2.10 12.15
CA ILE A 745 0.71 -3.35 12.91
C ILE A 745 -0.69 -3.63 13.48
N GLU A 746 -1.31 -2.63 14.10
CA GLU A 746 -2.66 -2.73 14.65
C GLU A 746 -3.67 -3.16 13.58
N GLY A 747 -3.67 -2.47 12.42
CA GLY A 747 -4.58 -2.79 11.33
C GLY A 747 -4.35 -4.17 10.71
N MET A 748 -3.08 -4.55 10.49
CA MET A 748 -2.72 -5.85 9.92
C MET A 748 -3.09 -6.99 10.87
N LEU A 749 -2.71 -6.90 12.14
CA LEU A 749 -2.95 -7.93 13.15
C LEU A 749 -4.44 -8.06 13.49
N THR A 750 -5.18 -6.95 13.55
CA THR A 750 -6.64 -7.02 13.74
C THR A 750 -7.29 -7.73 12.55
N THR A 751 -6.85 -7.47 11.32
CA THR A 751 -7.40 -8.15 10.14
C THR A 751 -7.05 -9.65 10.15
N ALA A 752 -5.82 -10.01 10.54
CA ALA A 752 -5.41 -11.41 10.67
C ALA A 752 -6.15 -12.13 11.81
N LEU A 753 -6.49 -11.44 12.90
CA LEU A 753 -7.35 -11.97 13.95
C LEU A 753 -8.76 -12.23 13.39
N GLU A 754 -9.39 -11.22 12.78
CA GLU A 754 -10.73 -11.30 12.18
C GLU A 754 -10.87 -12.38 11.08
N GLU A 755 -9.79 -12.96 10.56
CA GLU A 755 -9.84 -14.04 9.56
C GLU A 755 -10.37 -15.37 10.11
N ASP A 756 -10.21 -15.63 11.41
CA ASP A 756 -10.70 -16.86 12.04
C ASP A 756 -12.23 -16.78 12.24
N LEU A 757 -12.96 -17.43 11.35
CA LEU A 757 -14.43 -17.46 11.40
C LEU A 757 -14.97 -18.12 12.68
N ASN A 758 -14.15 -18.87 13.42
CA ASN A 758 -14.58 -19.58 14.65
C ASN A 758 -14.25 -18.83 15.95
N LEU A 759 -13.79 -17.57 15.87
CA LEU A 759 -13.47 -16.75 17.06
C LEU A 759 -14.64 -16.62 18.05
N ASP A 760 -15.88 -16.54 17.57
CA ASP A 760 -17.07 -16.41 18.42
C ASP A 760 -17.31 -17.64 19.32
N THR A 761 -16.85 -18.82 18.88
CA THR A 761 -16.94 -20.08 19.64
C THR A 761 -15.94 -20.13 20.80
N ILE A 762 -14.83 -19.40 20.70
CA ILE A 762 -13.78 -19.34 21.73
C ILE A 762 -14.20 -18.43 22.89
N SER A 763 -14.99 -17.39 22.62
CA SER A 763 -15.56 -16.53 23.69
C SER A 763 -16.73 -17.18 24.43
N SER A 764 -17.38 -18.20 23.85
CA SER A 764 -18.60 -18.82 24.40
C SER A 764 -18.39 -20.21 25.01
N SER A 765 -17.18 -20.78 24.94
CA SER A 765 -16.84 -22.12 25.45
C SER A 765 -16.02 -22.11 26.75
N ALA A 766 -16.32 -21.19 27.67
CA ALA A 766 -16.05 -21.45 29.08
C ALA A 766 -16.98 -22.59 29.55
N PRO A 767 -16.49 -23.65 30.20
CA PRO A 767 -17.26 -24.85 30.44
C PRO A 767 -18.41 -24.57 31.41
N THR A 768 -19.63 -24.59 30.86
CA THR A 768 -20.87 -24.62 31.64
C THR A 768 -21.02 -26.03 32.21
N GLY A 769 -20.64 -26.18 33.48
CA GLY A 769 -20.80 -27.41 34.23
C GLY A 769 -21.35 -27.13 35.62
N THR A 770 -22.66 -27.37 35.77
CA THR A 770 -23.40 -27.60 37.03
C THR A 770 -23.52 -26.44 38.04
N LEU A 771 -24.69 -25.81 37.98
CA LEU A 771 -25.56 -25.36 39.08
C LEU A 771 -25.04 -25.62 40.51
N ALA A 772 -24.37 -24.61 41.10
CA ALA A 772 -24.39 -24.27 42.53
C ALA A 772 -23.33 -23.18 42.78
N ALA A 773 -23.75 -21.91 42.75
CA ALA A 773 -23.12 -20.73 43.39
C ALA A 773 -23.46 -19.45 42.60
N GLU A 774 -24.74 -19.13 42.48
CA GLU A 774 -25.17 -17.75 42.16
C GLU A 774 -25.38 -17.00 43.48
N GLU A 775 -24.30 -16.72 44.21
CA GLU A 775 -24.36 -15.81 45.37
C GLU A 775 -22.95 -15.37 45.82
N GLU A 776 -22.08 -14.96 44.89
CA GLU A 776 -20.81 -14.29 45.26
C GLU A 776 -20.19 -13.49 44.10
N LEU A 777 -20.98 -12.64 43.44
CA LEU A 777 -20.55 -11.85 42.26
C LEU A 777 -20.65 -10.33 42.45
N THR A 778 -20.53 -9.83 43.69
CA THR A 778 -20.51 -8.39 43.98
C THR A 778 -19.22 -7.82 44.56
N GLU A 779 -18.11 -8.57 44.62
CA GLU A 779 -16.80 -8.02 45.05
C GLU A 779 -15.58 -8.63 44.33
N VAL A 780 -15.49 -8.57 43.00
CA VAL A 780 -14.17 -8.63 42.32
C VAL A 780 -14.16 -7.70 41.11
N SER A 781 -14.27 -6.40 41.36
CA SER A 781 -13.97 -5.35 40.39
C SER A 781 -12.56 -4.79 40.63
N THR A 782 -11.53 -5.64 40.70
CA THR A 782 -10.11 -5.24 40.67
C THR A 782 -9.20 -6.41 40.28
N SER A 783 -8.89 -6.56 38.98
CA SER A 783 -7.61 -7.00 38.37
C SER A 783 -7.82 -7.80 37.06
N ARG A 784 -7.75 -7.12 35.90
CA ARG A 784 -7.52 -7.77 34.59
C ARG A 784 -6.03 -8.12 34.47
N GLU A 785 -5.57 -9.20 35.08
CA GLU A 785 -4.25 -9.75 34.75
C GLU A 785 -4.37 -10.62 33.48
N CYS A 786 -3.92 -10.10 32.34
CA CYS A 786 -3.76 -10.91 31.13
C CYS A 786 -2.72 -12.01 31.41
N SER A 787 -3.13 -13.27 31.40
CA SER A 787 -2.22 -14.40 31.53
C SER A 787 -1.11 -14.31 30.49
N ALA A 788 0.16 -14.24 30.92
CA ALA A 788 1.32 -14.13 30.04
C ALA A 788 1.53 -15.39 29.17
N VAL A 789 0.84 -16.50 29.45
CA VAL A 789 1.04 -17.78 28.77
C VAL A 789 0.13 -17.91 27.56
N ILE A 790 0.71 -17.97 26.36
CA ILE A 790 0.03 -18.26 25.09
C ILE A 790 -0.38 -19.75 25.03
N PRO A 791 -1.69 -20.08 25.00
CA PRO A 791 -2.18 -21.46 24.88
C PRO A 791 -1.72 -22.15 23.59
N ARG A 792 -1.64 -23.49 23.64
CA ARG A 792 -1.34 -24.33 22.47
C ARG A 792 -2.61 -24.51 21.63
N SER A 793 -2.50 -24.36 20.32
CA SER A 793 -3.56 -24.75 19.38
C SER A 793 -3.69 -26.28 19.29
N ASP A 794 -4.90 -26.78 19.02
CA ASP A 794 -5.15 -28.21 18.77
C ASP A 794 -4.39 -28.66 17.50
N PRO A 795 -3.45 -29.62 17.59
CA PRO A 795 -2.68 -30.12 16.45
C PRO A 795 -3.53 -30.81 15.39
N SER A 796 -4.72 -31.30 15.73
CA SER A 796 -5.66 -31.95 14.81
C SER A 796 -6.53 -30.97 14.01
N LEU A 797 -6.51 -29.69 14.38
CA LEU A 797 -7.33 -28.66 13.77
C LEU A 797 -6.88 -28.37 12.34
N ARG A 798 -7.84 -28.42 11.42
CA ARG A 798 -7.69 -27.96 10.04
C ARG A 798 -8.44 -26.65 9.88
N ASP A 799 -7.93 -25.80 9.00
CA ASP A 799 -8.66 -24.62 8.56
C ASP A 799 -9.85 -25.07 7.70
N PRO A 800 -11.10 -24.88 8.16
CA PRO A 800 -12.27 -25.36 7.46
C PRO A 800 -12.56 -24.58 6.18
N PHE A 801 -12.15 -23.30 6.13
CA PHE A 801 -12.52 -22.37 5.07
C PHE A 801 -11.26 -21.62 4.57
N PRO A 802 -10.28 -22.32 4.00
CA PRO A 802 -9.06 -21.70 3.50
C PRO A 802 -9.35 -20.82 2.28
N PHE A 803 -8.50 -19.82 2.06
CA PHE A 803 -8.53 -18.89 0.94
C PHE A 803 -9.64 -17.83 0.99
N TYR A 804 -9.59 -16.94 0.00
CA TYR A 804 -10.49 -15.81 -0.17
C TYR A 804 -10.65 -15.48 -1.66
N PHE A 805 -11.69 -14.73 -2.01
CA PHE A 805 -11.88 -14.25 -3.38
C PHE A 805 -12.15 -12.74 -3.41
N THR A 806 -12.07 -12.15 -4.60
CA THR A 806 -12.38 -10.72 -4.80
C THR A 806 -13.67 -10.59 -5.61
N LEU A 807 -14.56 -9.69 -5.18
CA LEU A 807 -15.85 -9.45 -5.83
C LEU A 807 -15.71 -9.00 -7.28
N SER A 808 -14.64 -8.25 -7.59
CA SER A 808 -14.30 -7.86 -8.96
C SER A 808 -13.99 -9.05 -9.87
N SER A 809 -13.43 -10.14 -9.33
CA SER A 809 -13.15 -11.35 -10.11
C SER A 809 -14.44 -12.08 -10.44
N LEU A 810 -15.38 -12.17 -9.49
CA LEU A 810 -16.71 -12.75 -9.74
C LEU A 810 -17.50 -11.92 -10.76
N ALA A 811 -17.51 -10.59 -10.59
CA ALA A 811 -18.21 -9.68 -11.51
C ALA A 811 -17.61 -9.73 -12.93
N LYS A 812 -16.28 -9.91 -13.05
CA LYS A 812 -15.60 -10.11 -14.33
C LYS A 812 -16.05 -11.37 -15.05
N VAL A 813 -16.29 -12.47 -14.32
CA VAL A 813 -16.79 -13.72 -14.92
C VAL A 813 -18.18 -13.54 -15.53
N LEU A 814 -19.05 -12.77 -14.87
CA LEU A 814 -20.43 -12.54 -15.30
C LEU A 814 -20.62 -11.27 -16.17
N HIS A 815 -19.57 -10.51 -16.44
CA HIS A 815 -19.65 -9.23 -17.16
C HIS A 815 -20.68 -8.25 -16.58
N THR A 816 -20.81 -8.20 -15.25
CA THR A 816 -21.73 -7.32 -14.51
C THR A 816 -20.98 -6.25 -13.70
N SER A 817 -21.70 -5.28 -13.13
CA SER A 817 -21.13 -4.31 -12.21
C SER A 817 -20.70 -4.99 -10.91
N THR A 818 -19.57 -4.56 -10.35
CA THR A 818 -19.05 -5.11 -9.10
C THR A 818 -20.00 -4.80 -7.95
N ILE A 819 -20.51 -5.84 -7.30
CA ILE A 819 -21.31 -5.72 -6.08
C ILE A 819 -20.50 -5.05 -4.95
N SER A 820 -21.15 -4.17 -4.18
CA SER A 820 -20.53 -3.55 -3.01
C SER A 820 -20.20 -4.64 -1.95
N ALA A 821 -19.10 -4.46 -1.22
CA ALA A 821 -18.72 -5.44 -0.19
C ALA A 821 -19.81 -5.58 0.87
N ASP A 822 -20.49 -4.49 1.23
CA ASP A 822 -21.52 -4.49 2.25
C ASP A 822 -22.79 -5.20 1.74
N ALA A 823 -23.21 -4.98 0.49
CA ALA A 823 -24.34 -5.72 -0.10
C ALA A 823 -24.07 -7.23 -0.18
N PHE A 824 -22.85 -7.63 -0.57
CA PHE A 824 -22.49 -9.04 -0.66
C PHE A 824 -22.43 -9.71 0.73
N ARG A 825 -21.88 -9.02 1.75
CA ARG A 825 -21.90 -9.51 3.13
C ARG A 825 -23.31 -9.58 3.70
N GLY A 826 -24.16 -8.60 3.39
CA GLY A 826 -25.58 -8.61 3.73
C GLY A 826 -26.30 -9.83 3.17
N ALA A 827 -26.06 -10.13 1.89
CA ALA A 827 -26.60 -11.32 1.25
C ALA A 827 -26.15 -12.62 1.93
N LEU A 828 -24.84 -12.78 2.20
CA LEU A 828 -24.33 -13.95 2.91
C LEU A 828 -24.96 -14.11 4.31
N ARG A 829 -25.05 -13.02 5.08
CA ARG A 829 -25.63 -13.05 6.43
C ARG A 829 -27.12 -13.35 6.43
N SER A 830 -27.88 -12.82 5.47
CA SER A 830 -29.30 -13.13 5.31
C SER A 830 -29.55 -14.63 5.11
N LEU A 831 -28.57 -15.33 4.53
CA LEU A 831 -28.58 -16.77 4.30
C LEU A 831 -27.93 -17.58 5.43
N GLY A 832 -27.50 -16.94 6.52
CA GLY A 832 -26.86 -17.58 7.67
C GLY A 832 -25.36 -17.87 7.52
N TYR A 833 -24.70 -17.34 6.49
CA TYR A 833 -23.26 -17.49 6.29
C TYR A 833 -22.46 -16.34 6.90
N ARG A 834 -21.27 -16.67 7.41
CA ARG A 834 -20.32 -15.70 7.95
C ARG A 834 -19.38 -15.21 6.85
N SER A 835 -18.87 -13.99 7.03
CA SER A 835 -17.94 -13.42 6.08
C SER A 835 -16.94 -12.48 6.75
N THR A 836 -15.67 -12.59 6.36
CA THR A 836 -14.58 -11.77 6.87
C THR A 836 -13.72 -11.26 5.70
N ARG A 837 -12.68 -10.49 6.01
CA ARG A 837 -11.69 -9.99 5.04
C ARG A 837 -10.42 -10.80 5.20
N SER A 838 -9.54 -10.77 4.20
CA SER A 838 -8.18 -11.28 4.36
C SER A 838 -7.15 -10.16 4.51
N HIS A 839 -6.17 -10.37 5.38
CA HIS A 839 -4.98 -9.56 5.56
C HIS A 839 -4.08 -9.57 4.30
N ALA A 840 -4.07 -10.69 3.56
CA ALA A 840 -3.16 -10.89 2.43
C ALA A 840 -3.46 -9.97 1.24
N LYS A 841 -4.71 -9.51 1.08
CA LYS A 841 -5.09 -8.60 -0.01
C LYS A 841 -6.32 -7.77 0.34
N PRO A 842 -6.36 -6.47 -0.01
CA PRO A 842 -7.55 -5.64 0.18
C PRO A 842 -8.72 -6.07 -0.71
N ASN A 843 -9.93 -5.65 -0.33
CA ASN A 843 -11.19 -5.90 -1.07
C ASN A 843 -11.48 -7.38 -1.32
N THR A 844 -11.15 -8.22 -0.34
CA THR A 844 -11.36 -9.66 -0.34
C THR A 844 -12.54 -10.05 0.54
N ILE A 845 -13.14 -11.19 0.22
CA ILE A 845 -14.15 -11.86 1.02
C ILE A 845 -13.67 -13.28 1.30
N ARG A 846 -13.69 -13.64 2.57
CA ARG A 846 -13.56 -15.01 3.09
C ARG A 846 -14.89 -15.40 3.72
N THR A 847 -15.36 -16.63 3.52
CA THR A 847 -16.70 -17.06 3.97
C THR A 847 -16.76 -18.57 4.14
N ASP A 848 -17.70 -19.04 4.96
CA ASP A 848 -18.09 -20.45 5.09
C ASP A 848 -19.16 -20.89 4.07
N ALA A 849 -19.61 -19.99 3.20
CA ALA A 849 -20.54 -20.32 2.12
C ALA A 849 -19.88 -21.18 1.03
N PRO A 850 -20.55 -22.25 0.56
CA PRO A 850 -20.08 -23.03 -0.59
C PRO A 850 -20.19 -22.23 -1.89
N TRP A 851 -19.42 -22.64 -2.90
CA TRP A 851 -19.38 -21.98 -4.22
C TRP A 851 -20.73 -21.88 -4.91
N ASP A 852 -21.63 -22.85 -4.73
CA ASP A 852 -22.97 -22.79 -5.31
C ASP A 852 -23.79 -21.63 -4.77
N VAL A 853 -23.66 -21.33 -3.47
CA VAL A 853 -24.32 -20.18 -2.82
C VAL A 853 -23.68 -18.88 -3.29
N ILE A 854 -22.35 -18.81 -3.36
CA ILE A 854 -21.63 -17.64 -3.86
C ILE A 854 -22.09 -17.29 -5.28
N TRP A 855 -22.19 -18.29 -6.16
CA TRP A 855 -22.68 -18.08 -7.53
C TRP A 855 -24.18 -17.77 -7.59
N GLU A 856 -25.00 -18.29 -6.67
CA GLU A 856 -26.42 -17.90 -6.58
C GLU A 856 -26.57 -16.43 -6.21
N ILE A 857 -25.84 -15.96 -5.20
CA ILE A 857 -25.85 -14.53 -4.81
C ILE A 857 -25.47 -13.67 -6.01
N MET A 858 -24.46 -14.07 -6.79
CA MET A 858 -24.05 -13.34 -7.99
C MET A 858 -25.09 -13.40 -9.12
N ARG A 859 -25.80 -14.53 -9.31
CA ARG A 859 -26.92 -14.62 -10.26
C ARG A 859 -28.07 -13.72 -9.85
N GLU A 860 -28.41 -13.68 -8.57
CA GLU A 860 -29.46 -12.82 -8.01
C GLU A 860 -29.08 -11.34 -8.08
N TRP A 861 -27.78 -11.01 -7.95
CA TRP A 861 -27.30 -9.65 -8.19
C TRP A 861 -27.56 -9.22 -9.63
N VAL A 862 -27.24 -10.08 -10.60
CA VAL A 862 -27.52 -9.84 -12.02
C VAL A 862 -29.02 -9.68 -12.26
N ARG A 863 -29.85 -10.54 -11.66
CA ARG A 863 -31.31 -10.51 -11.85
C ARG A 863 -31.97 -9.28 -11.21
N GLN A 864 -31.61 -8.93 -9.98
CA GLN A 864 -32.33 -7.94 -9.17
C GLN A 864 -31.79 -6.51 -9.32
N LYS A 865 -30.48 -6.34 -9.52
CA LYS A 865 -29.80 -5.04 -9.37
C LYS A 865 -28.97 -4.62 -10.57
N ALA A 866 -28.30 -5.57 -11.23
CA ALA A 866 -27.32 -5.28 -12.28
C ALA A 866 -27.44 -6.23 -13.49
N PRO A 867 -28.54 -6.13 -14.26
CA PRO A 867 -28.76 -6.98 -15.43
C PRO A 867 -27.63 -6.79 -16.45
N VAL A 868 -27.19 -7.92 -17.00
CA VAL A 868 -26.14 -7.95 -18.01
C VAL A 868 -26.74 -7.59 -19.37
N LYS A 869 -26.02 -6.78 -20.17
CA LYS A 869 -26.46 -6.41 -21.52
C LYS A 869 -26.59 -7.64 -22.40
N GLU A 870 -27.62 -7.70 -23.24
CA GLU A 870 -27.79 -8.77 -24.23
C GLU A 870 -26.54 -8.91 -25.11
N GLY A 871 -26.06 -10.14 -25.28
CA GLY A 871 -24.83 -10.44 -26.04
C GLY A 871 -23.50 -10.16 -25.32
N ALA A 872 -23.50 -9.62 -24.10
CA ALA A 872 -22.25 -9.36 -23.36
C ALA A 872 -21.57 -10.66 -22.88
N ILE A 873 -22.36 -11.67 -22.51
CA ILE A 873 -21.86 -13.01 -22.19
C ILE A 873 -21.95 -13.88 -23.45
N ARG A 874 -20.80 -14.32 -23.95
CA ARG A 874 -20.74 -15.21 -25.12
C ARG A 874 -20.95 -16.66 -24.70
N LEU A 875 -21.59 -17.46 -25.57
CA LEU A 875 -21.73 -18.90 -25.38
C LEU A 875 -20.36 -19.57 -25.23
N GLY A 876 -20.29 -20.65 -24.45
CA GLY A 876 -19.03 -21.35 -24.16
C GLY A 876 -18.09 -20.65 -23.17
N THR A 877 -18.42 -19.46 -22.66
CA THR A 877 -17.65 -18.80 -21.58
C THR A 877 -18.03 -19.34 -20.19
N PRO A 878 -17.16 -19.18 -19.17
CA PRO A 878 -17.50 -19.57 -17.80
C PRO A 878 -18.75 -18.86 -17.28
N GLY A 879 -18.92 -17.58 -17.63
CA GLY A 879 -20.10 -16.80 -17.28
C GLY A 879 -21.38 -17.34 -17.88
N ALA A 880 -21.35 -17.81 -19.14
CA ALA A 880 -22.50 -18.43 -19.78
C ALA A 880 -22.94 -19.70 -19.04
N ALA A 881 -21.98 -20.56 -18.68
CA ALA A 881 -22.25 -21.79 -17.93
C ALA A 881 -22.87 -21.52 -16.55
N ILE A 882 -22.42 -20.47 -15.86
CA ILE A 882 -22.97 -20.07 -14.56
C ILE A 882 -24.39 -19.49 -14.71
N MET A 883 -24.62 -18.65 -15.72
CA MET A 883 -25.93 -18.03 -15.98
C MET A 883 -26.96 -19.02 -16.54
N ALA A 884 -26.52 -20.08 -17.23
CA ALA A 884 -27.39 -21.17 -17.70
C ALA A 884 -28.12 -21.86 -16.52
N LYS A 885 -27.46 -21.96 -15.36
CA LYS A 885 -28.03 -22.53 -14.13
C LYS A 885 -28.97 -21.58 -13.36
N SER A 886 -29.33 -20.42 -13.92
CA SER A 886 -30.27 -19.48 -13.30
C SER A 886 -31.70 -20.04 -13.23
N ARG A 887 -32.50 -19.52 -12.29
CA ARG A 887 -33.91 -19.92 -12.08
C ARG A 887 -34.77 -19.73 -13.33
N GLU A 888 -34.53 -18.66 -14.07
CA GLU A 888 -35.29 -18.33 -15.28
C GLU A 888 -35.01 -19.33 -16.41
N ASN A 889 -33.75 -19.74 -16.58
CA ASN A 889 -33.34 -20.68 -17.62
C ASN A 889 -33.71 -22.13 -17.27
N SER A 890 -33.64 -22.52 -15.99
CA SER A 890 -34.05 -23.87 -15.54
C SER A 890 -35.54 -24.17 -15.80
N ARG A 891 -36.39 -23.13 -15.94
CA ARG A 891 -37.81 -23.30 -16.32
C ARG A 891 -38.02 -23.48 -17.82
N LYS A 892 -37.07 -23.04 -18.66
CA LYS A 892 -37.10 -23.18 -20.13
C LYS A 892 -36.50 -24.50 -20.62
N ASP A 893 -35.66 -25.14 -19.80
CA ASP A 893 -34.80 -26.28 -20.16
C ASP A 893 -35.49 -27.66 -20.23
N LYS A 894 -36.78 -27.72 -20.59
CA LYS A 894 -37.53 -28.99 -20.74
C LYS A 894 -37.63 -29.48 -22.19
N GLY A 895 -36.70 -29.13 -23.08
CA GLY A 895 -36.66 -29.73 -24.42
C GLY A 895 -35.85 -29.03 -25.51
N GLU A 896 -34.59 -28.64 -25.26
CA GLU A 896 -33.65 -28.31 -26.35
C GLU A 896 -32.68 -29.47 -26.60
N ASP A 897 -32.43 -29.80 -27.87
CA ASP A 897 -31.51 -30.88 -28.27
C ASP A 897 -30.07 -30.55 -27.83
N SER A 898 -29.50 -31.37 -26.93
CA SER A 898 -28.13 -31.23 -26.40
C SER A 898 -27.06 -31.09 -27.49
N PHE A 899 -27.33 -31.56 -28.71
CA PHE A 899 -26.45 -31.48 -29.86
C PHE A 899 -26.38 -30.07 -30.46
N ASP A 900 -27.50 -29.33 -30.49
CA ASP A 900 -27.55 -27.97 -31.03
C ASP A 900 -26.83 -26.96 -30.11
N ILE A 901 -26.95 -27.16 -28.79
CA ILE A 901 -26.20 -26.37 -27.80
C ILE A 901 -24.70 -26.63 -27.97
N LEU A 902 -24.29 -27.90 -28.10
CA LEU A 902 -22.89 -28.26 -28.33
C LEU A 902 -22.36 -27.65 -29.63
N ARG A 903 -23.12 -27.71 -30.73
CA ARG A 903 -22.75 -27.10 -32.01
C ARG A 903 -22.54 -25.59 -31.87
N LYS A 904 -23.45 -24.89 -31.20
CA LYS A 904 -23.33 -23.43 -30.96
C LYS A 904 -22.11 -23.10 -30.09
N GLU A 905 -21.84 -23.88 -29.04
CA GLU A 905 -20.67 -23.68 -28.18
C GLU A 905 -19.34 -23.94 -28.93
N LEU A 906 -19.27 -24.97 -29.76
CA LEU A 906 -18.08 -25.27 -30.57
C LEU A 906 -17.79 -24.16 -31.59
N MET A 907 -18.82 -23.65 -32.28
CA MET A 907 -18.68 -22.51 -33.18
C MET A 907 -18.20 -21.26 -32.43
N SER A 908 -18.77 -20.98 -31.24
CA SER A 908 -18.35 -19.84 -30.44
C SER A 908 -16.91 -19.99 -29.89
N ALA A 909 -16.49 -21.21 -29.56
CA ALA A 909 -15.12 -21.50 -29.17
C ALA A 909 -14.15 -21.18 -30.32
N ALA A 910 -14.47 -21.61 -31.55
CA ALA A 910 -13.68 -21.33 -32.75
C ALA A 910 -13.55 -19.83 -33.05
N GLU A 911 -14.62 -19.07 -32.89
CA GLU A 911 -14.63 -17.62 -33.13
C GLU A 911 -13.90 -16.81 -32.04
N SER A 912 -13.88 -17.31 -30.80
CA SER A 912 -13.38 -16.57 -29.63
C SER A 912 -12.02 -17.01 -29.11
N GLY A 913 -11.44 -18.08 -29.64
CA GLY A 913 -10.15 -18.61 -29.25
C GLY A 913 -9.03 -17.60 -29.51
N LYS A 914 -8.26 -17.26 -28.47
CA LYS A 914 -7.09 -16.36 -28.63
C LYS A 914 -5.86 -17.10 -29.13
N ASP A 915 -5.71 -18.34 -28.71
CA ASP A 915 -4.65 -19.26 -29.09
C ASP A 915 -5.18 -20.72 -29.09
N ILE A 916 -4.34 -21.65 -29.52
CA ILE A 916 -4.69 -23.08 -29.63
C ILE A 916 -5.04 -23.68 -28.26
N SER A 917 -4.35 -23.27 -27.19
CA SER A 917 -4.56 -23.81 -25.83
C SER A 917 -5.90 -23.35 -25.24
N ASP A 918 -6.24 -22.08 -25.41
CA ASP A 918 -7.53 -21.48 -25.06
C ASP A 918 -8.68 -22.11 -25.84
N LEU A 919 -8.48 -22.33 -27.15
CA LEU A 919 -9.46 -23.01 -28.00
C LEU A 919 -9.72 -24.45 -27.51
N VAL A 920 -8.67 -25.24 -27.28
CA VAL A 920 -8.76 -26.61 -26.76
C VAL A 920 -9.50 -26.63 -25.42
N THR A 921 -9.18 -25.69 -24.52
CA THR A 921 -9.81 -25.60 -23.20
C THR A 921 -11.31 -25.33 -23.31
N LYS A 922 -11.73 -24.41 -24.19
CA LYS A 922 -13.15 -24.08 -24.41
C LYS A 922 -13.92 -25.24 -25.04
N VAL A 923 -13.32 -25.93 -26.02
CA VAL A 923 -13.91 -27.10 -26.68
C VAL A 923 -14.09 -28.24 -25.69
N GLU A 924 -13.08 -28.55 -24.88
CA GLU A 924 -13.19 -29.59 -23.85
C GLU A 924 -14.27 -29.26 -22.81
N ALA A 925 -14.36 -27.99 -22.40
CA ALA A 925 -15.40 -27.54 -21.49
C ALA A 925 -16.82 -27.68 -22.09
N ALA A 926 -16.98 -27.43 -23.39
CA ALA A 926 -18.26 -27.60 -24.09
C ALA A 926 -18.70 -29.07 -24.16
N ILE A 927 -17.77 -29.97 -24.50
CA ILE A 927 -18.01 -31.42 -24.52
C ILE A 927 -18.36 -31.95 -23.13
N TYR A 928 -17.69 -31.43 -22.09
CA TYR A 928 -17.98 -31.81 -20.71
C TYR A 928 -19.41 -31.38 -20.31
N ARG A 929 -19.81 -30.15 -20.65
CA ARG A 929 -21.17 -29.64 -20.37
C ARG A 929 -22.27 -30.41 -21.09
N SER A 930 -22.01 -30.91 -22.31
CA SER A 930 -22.98 -31.71 -23.08
C SER A 930 -23.05 -33.19 -22.67
N GLY A 931 -22.27 -33.62 -21.67
CA GLY A 931 -22.29 -35.00 -21.15
C GLY A 931 -21.64 -36.05 -22.07
N HIS A 932 -20.95 -35.66 -23.15
CA HIS A 932 -20.43 -36.58 -24.18
C HIS A 932 -19.08 -37.25 -23.84
N ARG A 933 -18.55 -37.07 -22.62
CA ARG A 933 -17.40 -37.83 -22.09
C ARG A 933 -17.81 -38.61 -20.83
N HIS A 934 -18.45 -39.76 -21.01
CA HIS A 934 -18.29 -40.87 -20.08
C HIS A 934 -17.21 -41.81 -20.63
N PRO A 935 -15.97 -41.83 -20.11
CA PRO A 935 -15.18 -43.03 -20.17
C PRO A 935 -15.87 -44.05 -19.25
N SER A 936 -16.39 -45.10 -19.85
CA SER A 936 -16.83 -46.33 -19.19
C SER A 936 -15.78 -46.80 -18.17
N GLY A 937 -16.17 -46.84 -16.89
CA GLY A 937 -15.33 -47.34 -15.80
C GLY A 937 -16.01 -47.24 -14.44
N ILE A 938 -16.50 -48.39 -13.96
CA ILE A 938 -16.95 -48.74 -12.60
C ILE A 938 -18.43 -48.43 -12.29
N HIS A 939 -19.28 -49.42 -12.56
CA HIS A 939 -20.49 -49.70 -11.79
C HIS A 939 -20.14 -49.84 -10.30
N GLY A 940 -20.69 -48.97 -9.48
CA GLY A 940 -20.59 -49.03 -8.01
C GLY A 940 -21.81 -48.41 -7.33
N ALA A 941 -22.95 -48.40 -8.01
CA ALA A 941 -24.20 -47.85 -7.50
C ALA A 941 -25.21 -48.97 -7.21
N GLU A 942 -24.85 -49.93 -6.35
CA GLU A 942 -25.83 -50.90 -5.82
C GLU A 942 -25.47 -51.53 -4.46
N LEU A 943 -24.43 -51.07 -3.77
CA LEU A 943 -24.11 -51.51 -2.40
C LEU A 943 -23.99 -50.31 -1.47
N ARG A 944 -25.13 -49.68 -1.16
CA ARG A 944 -25.22 -48.60 -0.15
C ARG A 944 -26.30 -48.81 0.91
N GLN A 945 -26.80 -50.03 1.04
CA GLN A 945 -27.62 -50.42 2.18
C GLN A 945 -26.89 -51.54 2.93
N GLN A 946 -26.79 -51.40 4.24
CA GLN A 946 -26.11 -52.28 5.21
C GLN A 946 -24.63 -51.94 5.51
N ALA A 947 -24.41 -50.85 6.27
CA ALA A 947 -23.46 -50.82 7.40
C ALA A 947 -23.50 -49.45 8.10
N GLU A 948 -24.60 -49.15 8.82
CA GLU A 948 -24.62 -48.04 9.78
C GLU A 948 -24.75 -48.62 11.19
N GLY A 949 -23.66 -48.54 11.96
CA GLY A 949 -23.66 -48.68 13.42
C GLY A 949 -23.77 -47.30 14.08
N PRO A 950 -24.24 -47.22 15.34
CA PRO A 950 -24.72 -45.98 15.94
C PRO A 950 -23.59 -44.96 16.18
N GLN A 951 -23.70 -43.79 15.55
CA GLN A 951 -22.89 -42.61 15.85
C GLN A 951 -23.56 -41.77 16.95
N PRO A 952 -22.80 -41.14 17.86
CA PRO A 952 -23.31 -40.09 18.75
C PRO A 952 -23.61 -38.80 17.94
N PRO A 953 -24.46 -37.89 18.45
CA PRO A 953 -25.22 -36.95 17.62
C PRO A 953 -24.29 -35.91 16.96
N GLN A 954 -23.88 -36.20 15.74
CA GLN A 954 -23.52 -35.17 14.78
C GLN A 954 -24.83 -34.51 14.36
N THR A 955 -24.90 -33.18 14.46
CA THR A 955 -25.94 -32.35 13.84
C THR A 955 -26.32 -32.96 12.49
N ALA A 956 -27.60 -33.30 12.35
CA ALA A 956 -28.17 -33.94 11.16
C ALA A 956 -27.66 -33.26 9.88
N PRO A 957 -27.38 -34.01 8.80
CA PRO A 957 -27.06 -33.40 7.52
C PRO A 957 -28.27 -32.55 7.12
N ALA A 958 -28.09 -31.22 7.16
CA ALA A 958 -29.09 -30.30 6.67
C ALA A 958 -29.48 -30.75 5.26
N VAL A 959 -30.77 -30.99 5.04
CA VAL A 959 -31.33 -31.24 3.71
C VAL A 959 -30.74 -30.18 2.79
N LYS A 960 -29.91 -30.57 1.82
CA LYS A 960 -29.34 -29.62 0.85
C LYS A 960 -30.50 -29.03 0.07
N GLN A 961 -31.01 -27.89 0.54
CA GLN A 961 -31.94 -27.07 -0.21
C GLN A 961 -31.25 -26.71 -1.52
N ASP A 962 -31.96 -26.84 -2.64
CA ASP A 962 -31.44 -26.43 -3.94
C ASP A 962 -31.02 -24.96 -3.83
N PRO A 963 -29.75 -24.59 -4.06
CA PRO A 963 -29.30 -23.21 -3.95
C PRO A 963 -30.16 -22.24 -4.79
N ARG A 964 -30.78 -22.76 -5.86
CA ARG A 964 -31.71 -22.03 -6.74
C ARG A 964 -33.09 -21.74 -6.12
N THR A 965 -33.33 -22.07 -4.85
CA THR A 965 -34.55 -21.68 -4.13
C THR A 965 -34.29 -20.65 -3.03
N LEU A 966 -33.02 -20.33 -2.73
CA LEU A 966 -32.62 -19.38 -1.69
C LEU A 966 -33.12 -17.96 -1.96
N GLU A 967 -33.82 -17.34 -1.01
CA GLU A 967 -34.21 -15.94 -1.14
C GLU A 967 -33.03 -15.03 -0.76
N VAL A 968 -32.40 -14.41 -1.76
CA VAL A 968 -31.21 -13.56 -1.54
C VAL A 968 -31.63 -12.11 -1.34
N VAL A 969 -31.32 -11.56 -0.16
CA VAL A 969 -31.61 -10.17 0.22
C VAL A 969 -30.31 -9.38 0.35
N PHE A 970 -30.17 -8.32 -0.45
CA PHE A 970 -28.99 -7.44 -0.44
C PHE A 970 -29.13 -6.32 0.61
N ASP A 971 -29.08 -6.67 1.89
CA ASP A 971 -29.14 -5.71 3.00
C ASP A 971 -27.75 -5.14 3.35
N GLU A 972 -27.46 -3.92 2.88
CA GLU A 972 -26.20 -3.24 3.19
C GLU A 972 -26.05 -2.83 4.66
N ALA A 973 -27.15 -2.62 5.40
CA ALA A 973 -27.06 -2.29 6.82
C ALA A 973 -26.55 -3.51 7.61
N LEU A 974 -27.12 -4.69 7.36
CA LEU A 974 -26.66 -5.96 7.91
C LEU A 974 -25.19 -6.26 7.55
N GLY A 975 -24.78 -5.89 6.32
CA GLY A 975 -23.40 -5.99 5.86
C GLY A 975 -22.42 -5.03 6.54
N ARG A 976 -22.87 -3.84 6.96
CA ARG A 976 -22.06 -2.84 7.67
C ARG A 976 -21.85 -3.20 9.14
N GLU A 977 -22.88 -3.70 9.81
CA GLU A 977 -22.81 -4.18 11.21
C GLU A 977 -21.83 -5.35 11.37
N ALA A 978 -21.51 -6.05 10.27
CA ALA A 978 -20.52 -7.13 10.23
C ALA A 978 -19.07 -6.71 10.45
N SER A 979 -18.76 -5.42 10.36
CA SER A 979 -17.41 -4.92 10.63
C SER A 979 -17.21 -4.83 12.14
N HIS A 980 -16.68 -5.90 12.76
CA HIS A 980 -16.48 -6.05 14.21
C HIS A 980 -15.73 -4.89 14.90
N SER A 981 -15.02 -4.04 14.15
CA SER A 981 -14.31 -2.89 14.70
C SER A 981 -15.03 -1.56 14.40
N LYS A 982 -15.58 -0.93 15.46
CA LYS A 982 -15.99 0.49 15.45
C LYS A 982 -14.79 1.45 15.31
N LYS A 983 -13.57 0.94 15.51
CA LYS A 983 -12.33 1.72 15.41
C LYS A 983 -11.88 1.82 13.96
N ARG A 984 -11.51 3.02 13.51
CA ARG A 984 -10.94 3.24 12.17
C ARG A 984 -9.49 2.76 12.17
N LEU A 985 -9.23 1.63 11.52
CA LEU A 985 -7.91 0.98 11.46
C LEU A 985 -7.26 1.12 10.08
N VAL A 986 -5.93 1.32 10.07
CA VAL A 986 -5.10 1.34 8.86
C VAL A 986 -4.73 -0.10 8.47
N ARG A 987 -5.66 -0.81 7.82
CA ARG A 987 -5.51 -2.25 7.52
C ARG A 987 -4.57 -2.54 6.35
N TYR A 988 -4.60 -1.69 5.32
CA TYR A 988 -3.87 -1.90 4.06
C TYR A 988 -3.10 -0.62 3.70
N GLN A 989 -1.90 -0.46 4.24
CA GLN A 989 -1.01 0.64 3.89
C GLN A 989 -0.10 0.23 2.74
N ILE A 990 -0.14 0.97 1.63
CA ILE A 990 0.74 0.74 0.48
C ILE A 990 2.09 1.40 0.78
N ASN A 991 3.20 0.65 0.68
CA ASN A 991 4.53 1.23 0.82
C ASN A 991 4.78 2.31 -0.27
N PRO A 992 5.50 3.40 0.07
CA PRO A 992 5.88 4.41 -0.92
C PRO A 992 6.72 3.78 -2.05
N ARG A 993 6.50 4.24 -3.29
CA ARG A 993 7.00 3.60 -4.53
C ARG A 993 8.49 3.85 -4.85
N ALA A 994 9.18 4.73 -4.14
CA ALA A 994 10.50 5.23 -4.56
C ALA A 994 11.65 4.21 -4.44
N ASN A 995 11.60 3.28 -3.49
CA ASN A 995 12.75 2.42 -3.13
C ASN A 995 12.61 0.95 -3.62
N TRP A 996 11.86 0.72 -4.69
CA TRP A 996 11.58 -0.64 -5.15
C TRP A 996 12.71 -1.16 -6.05
N GLY A 997 13.37 -2.25 -5.61
CA GLY A 997 14.12 -3.15 -6.50
C GLY A 997 13.20 -3.75 -7.58
N PRO A 998 13.71 -4.58 -8.52
CA PRO A 998 12.90 -5.08 -9.63
C PRO A 998 11.59 -5.68 -9.13
N LEU A 999 10.50 -4.96 -9.42
CA LEU A 999 9.12 -5.29 -9.12
C LEU A 999 8.75 -6.52 -9.95
N ASN A 1000 9.13 -7.72 -9.49
CA ASN A 1000 8.36 -8.90 -9.86
C ASN A 1000 7.03 -8.75 -9.13
N ARG A 1001 6.10 -8.00 -9.73
CA ARG A 1001 4.70 -8.05 -9.33
C ARG A 1001 4.31 -9.51 -9.48
N ALA A 1002 4.09 -10.20 -8.37
CA ALA A 1002 3.44 -11.49 -8.39
C ALA A 1002 2.02 -11.24 -8.93
N SER A 1003 1.85 -11.35 -10.24
CA SER A 1003 0.54 -11.46 -10.87
C SER A 1003 0.10 -12.91 -10.67
N GLY A 1004 -0.40 -13.21 -9.47
CA GLY A 1004 -1.09 -14.46 -9.19
C GLY A 1004 -2.26 -14.69 -10.12
#